data_AF-A0AB38G599-F1
#
_entry.id   AF-A0AB38G599-F1
#
_cell.length_a   1.000
_cell.length_b   1.000
_cell.length_c   1.000
_cell.angle_alpha   90.00
_cell.angle_beta   90.00
_cell.angle_gamma   90.00
#
_symmetry.space_group_name_H-M   'P 1'
#
loop_
_entity.id
_entity.type
_entity.pdbx_description
1 polymer ?
#
loop_
_entity_poly.entity_id
_entity_poly.type
_entity_poly.pdbx_seq_one_letter_code
_entity_poly.pdbx_strand_id
1 'polypeptide(L)'
;MPEKETRAKSRKERREVARSRAILDVANELNMDLFRSGRDYRWKEHHSLVISPDNNLWQWFSRHVGGDVISLVETIKEVNFNQAVDFLNDGDFKTFQRVERKEEPFNYYLNPYEQPFIEARNYLKHQRKLSDETIDFFLDQGVMAQANAKVHGSIEPVIVFKSLTQEGEIIGAQLQGIEANWKKWPERGYAKKIVNNSDGMTGLHVDIGQPKRLIFTESSIDLMSYYELHKDSLQDVRLVSMDGLKESIVGRHLVELEAELSGRPSRWSREELSRGLTTAIDNGYFAEGKHTDTITLAVDNDAGGRNFITSLQDKGVSLIVDIPDLPEGQEKADWNSYLQQENKEEQDFQNQFDRQSFAEAMGLMQKYSPEEVLNESNSYHDDIRYQSLLIDLEKVKTDPMYRFIERYINRDIDREALSQFSAQDFITIAKEHSLLNEEPSVEPWEALTVTQPVNSYTVSTDSLSKEFDNVSDLYQFVEESLKRPQRQELSSLLSEPDRGTPLDILMAIDSAAGGDFNVEVNGQSILDLFPDGINEEATEIYSRSSAEIEGTTMEPLPVENGEEVETPEIEKRLLSDIQESLSNEGDLVSTIAGDDSVLYTNTVNFDQEYSLNLEVHSPEEVDNLSDIKAPWTLEVTRDNHSLGYLAYGEDWGNDFEIEDELTNLDNWAATNQVEHHLYSQEEVNSFLKPLTAEKEAVGELKSYGTFIIDDDFLERRYGSVEHDNSIRTAIEQLSNLIGFNNMPINDQETEWVHTKEVDFEGTQLILDVYSSSEDKIFEGKNKNNNWSIAVLGENGPLGFLTYGEAWLDDINDGTILRDKLTELQTWITEGSISKHLYTQQDYNRFNASLKEKAPENLQETVTSNSEQQKRRGHINARVLYSPKLKVAPHPYQKLVPLNALLPVVLLYPLST
;
A
#
# COMPACT_ATOMS: atom_id res chain seq x y z
N MET A 1 80.34 -23.87 30.87
CA MET A 1 79.31 -23.03 30.23
C MET A 1 78.01 -23.82 30.28
N PRO A 2 77.02 -23.41 31.07
CA PRO A 2 75.75 -24.11 31.17
C PRO A 2 74.75 -23.64 30.11
N GLU A 3 73.98 -24.61 29.62
CA GLU A 3 72.53 -24.62 29.39
C GLU A 3 71.87 -23.42 28.70
N LYS A 4 71.57 -23.62 27.42
CA LYS A 4 70.39 -23.04 26.76
C LYS A 4 69.11 -23.71 27.30
N GLU A 5 68.62 -23.30 28.46
CA GLU A 5 67.17 -23.29 28.73
C GLU A 5 66.59 -22.10 27.93
N THR A 6 65.56 -22.25 27.10
CA THR A 6 64.17 -22.24 27.56
C THR A 6 63.22 -22.98 26.60
N ARG A 7 62.33 -23.79 27.20
CA ARG A 7 61.17 -24.48 26.61
C ARG A 7 60.37 -23.62 25.63
N ALA A 8 60.05 -24.16 24.47
CA ALA A 8 58.92 -23.70 23.67
C ALA A 8 57.64 -23.85 24.50
N LYS A 9 57.04 -22.73 24.93
CA LYS A 9 55.71 -22.72 25.58
C LYS A 9 54.71 -23.44 24.67
N SER A 10 53.84 -24.25 25.24
CA SER A 10 52.79 -24.90 24.46
C SER A 10 51.91 -23.84 23.77
N ARG A 11 51.32 -24.16 22.60
CA ARG A 11 50.44 -23.22 21.88
C ARG A 11 49.31 -22.68 22.77
N LYS A 12 48.83 -23.48 23.73
CA LYS A 12 47.82 -23.10 24.72
C LYS A 12 48.36 -22.03 25.69
N GLU A 13 49.55 -22.24 26.25
CA GLU A 13 50.20 -21.27 27.15
C GLU A 13 50.49 -19.93 26.46
N ARG A 14 50.92 -19.94 25.18
CA ARG A 14 51.14 -18.68 24.42
C ARG A 14 49.84 -17.88 24.27
N ARG A 15 48.71 -18.55 24.05
CA ARG A 15 47.39 -17.90 23.96
C ARG A 15 46.95 -17.33 25.30
N GLU A 16 47.13 -18.09 26.39
CA GLU A 16 46.79 -17.63 27.74
C GLU A 16 47.63 -16.40 28.15
N VAL A 17 48.93 -16.41 27.84
CA VAL A 17 49.81 -15.26 28.06
C VAL A 17 49.35 -14.04 27.26
N ALA A 18 49.01 -14.21 25.98
CA ALA A 18 48.51 -13.12 25.14
C ALA A 18 47.20 -12.53 25.70
N ARG A 19 46.23 -13.37 26.10
CA ARG A 19 44.96 -12.92 26.70
C ARG A 19 45.15 -12.20 28.04
N SER A 20 46.23 -12.51 28.76
CA SER A 20 46.54 -11.90 30.06
C SER A 20 47.16 -10.50 29.97
N ARG A 21 47.46 -9.98 28.78
CA ARG A 21 48.05 -8.64 28.63
C ARG A 21 47.02 -7.55 28.92
N ALA A 22 47.45 -6.49 29.59
CA ALA A 22 46.61 -5.34 29.93
C ALA A 22 46.30 -4.52 28.68
N ILE A 23 45.02 -4.43 28.33
CA ILE A 23 44.56 -3.85 27.07
C ILE A 23 44.92 -2.37 26.90
N LEU A 24 45.00 -1.59 28.00
CA LEU A 24 45.44 -0.19 27.93
C LEU A 24 46.93 -0.05 27.60
N ASP A 25 47.76 -0.97 28.09
CA ASP A 25 49.20 -0.97 27.82
C ASP A 25 49.45 -1.35 26.35
N VAL A 26 48.68 -2.32 25.85
CA VAL A 26 48.68 -2.72 24.44
C VAL A 26 48.17 -1.59 23.55
N ALA A 27 47.07 -0.93 23.89
CA ALA A 27 46.54 0.20 23.12
C ALA A 27 47.53 1.37 23.03
N ASN A 28 48.27 1.63 24.11
CA ASN A 28 49.33 2.64 24.11
C ASN A 28 50.48 2.27 23.15
N GLU A 29 50.90 1.00 23.11
CA GLU A 29 51.90 0.51 22.15
C GLU A 29 51.40 0.54 20.70
N LEU A 30 50.09 0.38 20.50
CA LEU A 30 49.42 0.56 19.21
C LEU A 30 49.30 2.04 18.80
N ASN A 31 49.86 2.97 19.58
CA ASN A 31 49.79 4.42 19.38
C ASN A 31 48.34 4.96 19.35
N MET A 32 47.43 4.33 20.08
CA MET A 32 46.06 4.82 20.21
C MET A 32 46.03 6.00 21.20
N ASP A 33 45.71 7.20 20.73
CA ASP A 33 45.56 8.37 21.60
C ASP A 33 44.22 8.31 22.36
N LEU A 34 44.27 7.80 23.59
CA LEU A 34 43.09 7.57 24.41
C LEU A 34 42.79 8.75 25.36
N PHE A 35 41.52 9.09 25.51
CA PHE A 35 41.04 9.96 26.58
C PHE A 35 40.06 9.23 27.50
N ARG A 36 40.04 9.64 28.77
CA ARG A 36 39.22 8.98 29.79
C ARG A 36 37.76 9.43 29.66
N SER A 37 36.84 8.46 29.60
CA SER A 37 35.39 8.66 29.56
C SER A 37 34.74 7.84 30.67
N GLY A 38 34.52 8.46 31.82
CA GLY A 38 34.03 7.76 33.01
C GLY A 38 35.03 6.72 33.54
N ARG A 39 34.62 5.44 33.50
CA ARG A 39 35.47 4.30 33.88
C ARG A 39 36.33 3.77 32.73
N ASP A 40 35.92 4.09 31.50
CA ASP A 40 36.49 3.55 30.27
C ASP A 40 37.37 4.58 29.57
N TYR A 41 37.96 4.14 28.45
CA TYR A 41 38.81 4.95 27.61
C TYR A 41 38.27 4.96 26.18
N ARG A 42 38.27 6.12 25.54
CA ARG A 42 37.86 6.27 24.14
C ARG A 42 39.04 6.72 23.31
N TRP A 43 39.11 6.23 22.07
CA TRP A 43 40.11 6.69 21.12
C TRP A 43 39.70 8.05 20.55
N LYS A 44 40.63 9.02 20.52
CA LYS A 44 40.36 10.37 19.99
C LYS A 44 40.05 10.37 18.50
N GLU A 45 40.69 9.50 17.72
CA GLU A 45 40.47 9.43 16.27
C GLU A 45 39.17 8.68 15.93
N HIS A 46 38.81 7.70 16.78
CA HIS A 46 37.60 6.90 16.62
C HIS A 46 36.81 6.89 17.93
N HIS A 47 36.00 7.93 18.15
CA HIS A 47 35.23 8.12 19.38
C HIS A 47 34.26 6.97 19.73
N SER A 48 33.90 6.15 18.74
CA SER A 48 33.09 4.95 18.88
C SER A 48 33.87 3.71 19.34
N LEU A 49 35.20 3.76 19.42
CA LEU A 49 36.02 2.70 20.01
C LEU A 49 36.19 2.97 21.51
N VAL A 50 35.67 2.06 22.32
CA VAL A 50 35.70 2.10 23.78
C VAL A 50 36.52 0.92 24.32
N ILE A 51 37.47 1.22 25.21
CA ILE A 51 38.28 0.23 25.94
C ILE A 51 37.84 0.23 27.39
N SER A 52 37.42 -0.95 27.87
CA SER A 52 36.97 -1.24 29.22
C SER A 52 38.09 -1.93 30.03
N PRO A 53 38.95 -1.17 30.73
CA PRO A 53 40.12 -1.72 31.40
C PRO A 53 39.78 -2.65 32.56
N ASP A 54 38.65 -2.44 33.24
CA ASP A 54 38.24 -3.25 34.39
C ASP A 54 37.94 -4.72 34.00
N ASN A 55 37.56 -4.97 32.73
CA ASN A 55 37.25 -6.30 32.17
C ASN A 55 38.25 -6.77 31.10
N ASN A 56 39.23 -5.94 30.74
CA ASN A 56 40.20 -6.20 29.66
C ASN A 56 39.57 -6.42 28.28
N LEU A 57 38.50 -5.68 27.98
CA LEU A 57 37.73 -5.78 26.74
C LEU A 57 37.71 -4.44 25.98
N TRP A 58 37.40 -4.51 24.69
CA TRP A 58 37.15 -3.35 23.86
C TRP A 58 35.96 -3.59 22.92
N GLN A 59 35.34 -2.50 22.47
CA GLN A 59 34.24 -2.53 21.52
C GLN A 59 34.27 -1.29 20.63
N TRP A 60 34.03 -1.48 19.34
CA TRP A 60 33.94 -0.43 18.33
C TRP A 60 32.53 -0.38 17.78
N PHE A 61 31.72 0.48 18.38
CA PHE A 61 30.26 0.53 18.16
C PHE A 61 29.91 0.77 16.69
N SER A 62 30.60 1.69 16.00
CA SER A 62 30.32 1.99 14.59
C SER A 62 30.71 0.88 13.61
N ARG A 63 31.51 -0.11 14.05
CA ARG A 63 31.95 -1.23 13.21
C ARG A 63 31.42 -2.57 13.67
N HIS A 64 30.65 -2.61 14.76
CA HIS A 64 30.08 -3.83 15.33
C HIS A 64 31.14 -4.92 15.64
N VAL A 65 32.38 -4.50 15.95
CA VAL A 65 33.49 -5.39 16.31
C VAL A 65 33.98 -5.12 17.73
N GLY A 66 34.57 -6.13 18.37
CA GLY A 66 35.10 -6.02 19.72
C GLY A 66 35.75 -7.31 20.20
N GLY A 67 36.05 -7.38 21.49
CA GLY A 67 36.52 -8.60 22.13
C GLY A 67 37.65 -8.35 23.11
N ASP A 68 38.58 -9.30 23.19
CA ASP A 68 39.70 -9.26 24.10
C ASP A 68 40.92 -8.54 23.49
N VAL A 69 42.00 -8.49 24.25
CA VAL A 69 43.26 -7.85 23.84
C VAL A 69 43.87 -8.46 22.56
N ILE A 70 43.58 -9.73 22.23
CA ILE A 70 44.05 -10.33 20.98
C ILE A 70 43.28 -9.74 19.80
N SER A 71 41.95 -9.70 19.90
CA SER A 71 41.13 -9.17 18.80
C SER A 71 41.37 -7.67 18.57
N LEU A 72 41.77 -6.93 19.61
CA LEU A 72 42.20 -5.54 19.46
C LEU A 72 43.42 -5.44 18.53
N VAL A 73 44.42 -6.29 18.74
CA VAL A 73 45.64 -6.31 17.91
C VAL A 73 45.33 -6.77 16.49
N GLU A 74 44.49 -7.80 16.32
CA GLU A 74 44.04 -8.23 15.00
C GLU A 74 43.38 -7.09 14.23
N THR A 75 42.51 -6.33 14.90
CA THR A 75 41.75 -5.25 14.26
C THR A 75 42.61 -4.03 13.96
N ILE A 76 43.37 -3.53 14.94
CA ILE A 76 44.12 -2.28 14.78
C ILE A 76 45.35 -2.46 13.89
N LYS A 77 45.97 -3.65 13.88
CA LYS A 77 47.13 -3.94 13.02
C LYS A 77 46.76 -4.66 11.72
N GLU A 78 45.51 -5.04 11.53
CA GLU A 78 45.02 -5.83 10.39
C GLU A 78 45.83 -7.13 10.19
N VAL A 79 46.10 -7.83 11.29
CA VAL A 79 46.88 -9.08 11.31
C VAL A 79 46.02 -10.26 11.71
N ASN A 80 46.44 -11.47 11.32
CA ASN A 80 45.74 -12.68 11.75
C ASN A 80 46.01 -13.04 13.22
N PHE A 81 45.15 -13.89 13.78
CA PHE A 81 45.22 -14.38 15.16
C PHE A 81 46.62 -14.81 15.63
N ASN A 82 47.36 -15.56 14.81
CA ASN A 82 48.67 -16.05 15.23
C ASN A 82 49.69 -14.91 15.31
N GLN A 83 49.65 -13.97 14.37
CA GLN A 83 50.49 -12.77 14.39
C GLN A 83 50.16 -11.86 15.57
N ALA A 84 48.88 -11.70 15.92
CA ALA A 84 48.45 -10.97 17.11
C ALA A 84 48.95 -11.64 18.41
N VAL A 85 48.85 -12.96 18.51
CA VAL A 85 49.39 -13.72 19.64
C VAL A 85 50.91 -13.58 19.72
N ASP A 86 51.62 -13.63 18.60
CA ASP A 86 53.07 -13.44 18.55
C ASP A 86 53.44 -12.03 19.05
N PHE A 87 52.79 -10.98 18.53
CA PHE A 87 52.98 -9.60 19.00
C PHE A 87 52.80 -9.45 20.52
N LEU A 88 51.73 -10.03 21.09
CA LEU A 88 51.43 -9.97 22.53
C LEU A 88 52.36 -10.81 23.41
N ASN A 89 53.00 -11.83 22.83
CA ASN A 89 53.99 -12.65 23.54
C ASN A 89 55.37 -12.01 23.50
N ASP A 90 55.73 -11.39 22.38
CA ASP A 90 57.06 -10.82 22.12
C ASP A 90 57.21 -9.39 22.67
N GLY A 91 56.09 -8.67 22.82
CA GLY A 91 56.06 -7.35 23.43
C GLY A 91 56.10 -7.35 24.96
N ASP A 92 56.58 -6.24 25.53
CA ASP A 92 56.68 -6.03 26.98
C ASP A 92 55.42 -5.32 27.51
N PHE A 93 54.39 -6.11 27.77
CA PHE A 93 53.10 -5.63 28.27
C PHE A 93 52.86 -6.05 29.72
N LYS A 94 52.29 -5.14 30.52
CA LYS A 94 51.77 -5.44 31.85
C LYS A 94 50.72 -6.54 31.79
N THR A 95 50.63 -7.33 32.87
CA THR A 95 49.56 -8.32 33.04
C THR A 95 48.30 -7.63 33.57
N PHE A 96 47.16 -7.95 32.96
CA PHE A 96 45.85 -7.53 33.42
C PHE A 96 45.59 -8.05 34.84
N GLN A 97 45.15 -7.14 35.71
CA GLN A 97 44.64 -7.47 37.04
C GLN A 97 43.18 -7.06 37.09
N ARG A 98 42.28 -8.04 37.25
CA ARG A 98 40.85 -7.79 37.35
C ARG A 98 40.57 -6.92 38.58
N VAL A 99 39.98 -5.76 38.36
CA VAL A 99 39.55 -4.88 39.44
C VAL A 99 38.10 -5.23 39.76
N GLU A 100 37.87 -6.03 40.79
CA GLU A 100 36.52 -6.27 41.31
C GLU A 100 36.05 -5.01 42.07
N ARG A 101 35.16 -4.24 41.44
CA ARG A 101 34.48 -3.12 42.09
C ARG A 101 33.06 -3.54 42.42
N LYS A 102 32.63 -3.35 43.67
CA LYS A 102 31.21 -3.41 43.99
C LYS A 102 30.50 -2.31 43.21
N GLU A 103 29.51 -2.67 42.41
CA GLU A 103 28.62 -1.68 41.80
C GLU A 103 27.81 -1.01 42.89
N GLU A 104 27.75 0.32 42.85
CA GLU A 104 26.86 1.08 43.73
C GLU A 104 25.41 0.86 43.27
N PRO A 105 24.45 0.71 44.20
CA PRO A 105 23.05 0.56 43.83
C PRO A 105 22.55 1.80 43.08
N PHE A 106 21.55 1.61 42.23
CA PHE A 106 20.88 2.73 41.58
C PHE A 106 20.23 3.65 42.62
N ASN A 107 20.28 4.97 42.35
CA ASN A 107 19.60 5.98 43.16
C ASN A 107 19.03 7.05 42.23
N TYR A 108 17.72 7.22 42.25
CA TYR A 108 17.02 8.23 41.45
C TYR A 108 17.18 9.63 42.05
N TYR A 109 18.36 10.22 41.84
CA TYR A 109 18.74 11.53 42.41
C TYR A 109 18.02 12.73 41.78
N LEU A 110 17.23 12.53 40.72
CA LEU A 110 16.49 13.60 40.04
C LEU A 110 15.16 13.94 40.72
N ASN A 111 14.65 13.08 41.60
CA ASN A 111 13.38 13.30 42.30
C ASN A 111 13.20 14.71 42.90
N PRO A 112 14.20 15.32 43.59
CA PRO A 112 14.07 16.67 44.14
C PRO A 112 14.10 17.80 43.09
N TYR A 113 14.46 17.48 41.84
CA TYR A 113 14.61 18.42 40.74
C TYR A 113 13.53 18.25 39.66
N GLU A 114 12.57 17.34 39.90
CA GLU A 114 11.39 17.20 39.04
C GLU A 114 10.60 18.53 39.01
N GLN A 115 10.03 18.83 37.85
CA GLN A 115 9.28 20.05 37.55
C GLN A 115 7.86 19.68 37.10
N PRO A 116 6.90 20.62 37.13
CA PRO A 116 5.63 20.44 36.44
C PRO A 116 5.85 20.06 34.96
N PHE A 117 5.08 19.11 34.45
CA PHE A 117 5.22 18.55 33.10
C PHE A 117 4.64 19.47 32.01
N ILE A 118 4.97 20.76 32.04
CA ILE A 118 4.41 21.78 31.15
C ILE A 118 5.25 21.91 29.88
N GLU A 119 6.56 22.09 30.02
CA GLU A 119 7.46 22.29 28.87
C GLU A 119 7.66 20.99 28.11
N ALA A 120 7.77 19.86 28.83
CA ALA A 120 7.83 18.53 28.26
C ALA A 120 6.57 18.20 27.46
N ARG A 121 5.37 18.53 27.96
CA ARG A 121 4.12 18.36 27.20
C ARG A 121 4.13 19.19 25.93
N ASN A 122 4.49 20.48 26.02
CA ASN A 122 4.56 21.34 24.84
C ASN A 122 5.53 20.79 23.79
N TYR A 123 6.69 20.30 24.22
CA TYR A 123 7.66 19.64 23.36
C TYR A 123 7.07 18.40 22.67
N LEU A 124 6.50 17.47 23.44
CA LEU A 124 5.93 16.23 22.91
C LEU A 124 4.74 16.50 21.97
N LYS A 125 3.85 17.42 22.34
CA LYS A 125 2.67 17.75 21.54
C LYS A 125 3.01 18.48 20.25
N HIS A 126 3.75 19.58 20.35
CA HIS A 126 3.94 20.47 19.20
C HIS A 126 5.12 20.07 18.31
N GLN A 127 6.21 19.56 18.90
CA GLN A 127 7.41 19.17 18.15
C GLN A 127 7.42 17.68 17.81
N ARG A 128 6.89 16.82 18.69
CA ARG A 128 6.86 15.36 18.45
C ARG A 128 5.52 14.83 17.94
N LYS A 129 4.52 15.70 17.80
CA LYS A 129 3.18 15.40 17.26
C LYS A 129 2.43 14.29 18.00
N LEU A 130 2.67 14.18 19.30
CA LEU A 130 1.95 13.25 20.17
C LEU A 130 0.66 13.90 20.71
N SER A 131 -0.43 13.14 20.75
CA SER A 131 -1.70 13.62 21.30
C SER A 131 -1.62 13.81 22.82
N ASP A 132 -2.50 14.63 23.39
CA ASP A 132 -2.59 14.77 24.85
C ASP A 132 -2.95 13.44 25.52
N GLU A 133 -3.78 12.62 24.88
CA GLU A 133 -4.16 11.29 25.34
C GLU A 133 -2.95 10.35 25.47
N THR A 134 -2.09 10.28 24.45
CA THR A 134 -0.86 9.49 24.52
C THR A 134 0.07 10.02 25.61
N ILE A 135 0.24 11.34 25.73
CA ILE A 135 1.08 11.93 26.76
C ILE A 135 0.55 11.59 28.17
N ASP A 136 -0.76 11.68 28.36
CA ASP A 136 -1.44 11.37 29.62
C ASP A 136 -1.30 9.89 29.98
N PHE A 137 -1.47 8.98 29.00
CA PHE A 137 -1.27 7.55 29.20
C PHE A 137 0.11 7.25 29.81
N PHE A 138 1.20 7.74 29.21
CA PHE A 138 2.55 7.49 29.73
C PHE A 138 2.84 8.20 31.06
N LEU A 139 2.20 9.34 31.34
CA LEU A 139 2.28 9.99 32.64
C LEU A 139 1.57 9.18 33.73
N ASP A 140 0.39 8.65 33.42
CA ASP A 140 -0.43 7.86 34.33
C ASP A 140 0.21 6.51 34.65
N GLN A 141 0.96 5.92 33.71
CA GLN A 141 1.83 4.77 33.98
C GLN A 141 2.99 5.08 34.94
N GLY A 142 3.23 6.37 35.27
CA GLY A 142 4.29 6.80 36.18
C GLY A 142 5.71 6.70 35.60
N VAL A 143 5.83 6.46 34.29
CA VAL A 143 7.11 6.22 33.62
C VAL A 143 7.76 7.48 33.07
N MET A 144 7.08 8.62 33.11
CA MET A 144 7.62 9.92 32.67
C MET A 144 7.65 10.95 33.79
N ALA A 145 8.65 11.84 33.73
CA ALA A 145 8.68 13.08 34.52
C ALA A 145 9.45 14.16 33.75
N GLN A 146 9.27 15.43 34.13
CA GLN A 146 10.13 16.52 33.68
C GLN A 146 11.10 16.86 34.81
N ALA A 147 12.38 17.12 34.52
CA ALA A 147 13.36 17.52 35.51
C ALA A 147 14.41 18.47 34.95
N ASN A 148 15.09 19.20 35.83
CA ASN A 148 16.31 19.93 35.49
C ASN A 148 17.54 19.09 35.83
N ALA A 149 18.20 18.53 34.81
CA ALA A 149 19.28 17.57 34.99
C ALA A 149 20.64 18.16 34.59
N LYS A 150 21.69 17.80 35.36
CA LYS A 150 23.06 18.15 34.98
C LYS A 150 23.61 17.17 33.94
N VAL A 151 23.75 17.62 32.69
CA VAL A 151 24.27 16.84 31.56
C VAL A 151 25.56 17.51 31.05
N HIS A 152 26.68 16.78 31.03
CA HIS A 152 28.01 17.29 30.63
C HIS A 152 28.43 18.64 31.25
N GLY A 153 28.02 18.91 32.48
CA GLY A 153 28.44 20.10 33.24
C GLY A 153 27.45 21.26 33.23
N SER A 154 26.43 21.22 32.36
CA SER A 154 25.36 22.21 32.28
C SER A 154 24.03 21.64 32.77
N ILE A 155 23.11 22.51 33.18
CA ILE A 155 21.75 22.14 33.58
C ILE A 155 20.86 22.24 32.34
N GLU A 156 20.18 21.15 32.00
CA GLU A 156 19.21 21.09 30.90
C GLU A 156 17.83 20.75 31.46
N PRO A 157 16.75 21.36 30.93
CA PRO A 157 15.41 20.81 31.08
C PRO A 157 15.33 19.51 30.26
N VAL A 158 14.85 18.44 30.89
CA VAL A 158 14.78 17.11 30.29
C VAL A 158 13.46 16.41 30.61
N ILE A 159 13.04 15.54 29.71
CA ILE A 159 12.13 14.44 30.01
C ILE A 159 12.96 13.30 30.62
N VAL A 160 12.48 12.76 31.72
CA VAL A 160 12.99 11.57 32.37
C VAL A 160 12.07 10.41 32.01
N PHE A 161 12.57 9.45 31.23
CA PHE A 161 11.91 8.18 31.01
C PHE A 161 12.45 7.17 32.02
N LYS A 162 11.58 6.66 32.89
CA LYS A 162 11.93 5.80 34.02
C LYS A 162 11.86 4.32 33.61
N SER A 163 12.83 3.54 34.07
CA SER A 163 12.80 2.08 34.01
C SER A 163 12.34 1.55 35.36
N LEU A 164 11.24 0.81 35.37
CA LEU A 164 10.62 0.30 36.60
C LEU A 164 10.82 -1.21 36.75
N THR A 165 10.76 -1.72 37.98
CA THR A 165 10.52 -3.15 38.21
C THR A 165 9.03 -3.47 38.09
N GLN A 166 8.67 -4.74 38.12
CA GLN A 166 7.27 -5.19 38.19
C GLN A 166 6.55 -4.64 39.44
N GLU A 167 7.27 -4.38 40.52
CA GLU A 167 6.76 -3.76 41.75
C GLU A 167 6.66 -2.23 41.68
N GLY A 168 7.05 -1.62 40.56
CA GLY A 168 7.04 -0.18 40.35
C GLY A 168 8.25 0.57 40.91
N GLU A 169 9.34 -0.13 41.27
CA GLU A 169 10.56 0.52 41.77
C GLU A 169 11.39 1.09 40.62
N ILE A 170 11.83 2.35 40.74
CA ILE A 170 12.70 2.98 39.72
C ILE A 170 14.11 2.39 39.83
N ILE A 171 14.54 1.66 38.80
CA ILE A 171 15.85 0.98 38.72
C ILE A 171 16.76 1.53 37.62
N GLY A 172 16.24 2.46 36.83
CA GLY A 172 16.97 3.15 35.78
C GLY A 172 16.20 4.36 35.29
N ALA A 173 16.88 5.21 34.54
CA ALA A 173 16.20 6.24 33.76
C ALA A 173 17.08 6.72 32.61
N GLN A 174 16.44 7.21 31.55
CA GLN A 174 17.09 7.96 30.50
C GLN A 174 16.54 9.38 30.39
N LEU A 175 17.39 10.28 29.93
CA LEU A 175 17.13 11.70 29.85
C LEU A 175 17.11 12.14 28.39
N GLN A 176 16.09 12.90 28.02
CA GLN A 176 15.93 13.53 26.72
C GLN A 176 15.75 15.03 26.92
N GLY A 177 16.66 15.85 26.39
CA GLY A 177 16.54 17.30 26.40
C GLY A 177 15.37 17.77 25.54
N ILE A 178 14.70 18.83 25.98
CA ILE A 178 13.55 19.42 25.28
C ILE A 178 13.90 20.73 24.55
N GLU A 179 15.12 21.23 24.73
CA GLU A 179 15.63 22.42 24.04
C GLU A 179 16.73 22.02 23.04
N ALA A 180 16.53 22.40 21.78
CA ALA A 180 17.51 22.18 20.72
C ALA A 180 18.72 23.11 20.88
N ASN A 181 19.93 22.55 20.83
CA ASN A 181 21.18 23.29 20.90
C ASN A 181 22.30 22.58 20.13
N TRP A 182 22.33 22.78 18.80
CA TRP A 182 23.33 22.19 17.90
C TRP A 182 24.77 22.62 18.20
N LYS A 183 24.98 23.81 18.78
CA LYS A 183 26.32 24.25 19.19
C LYS A 183 26.88 23.37 20.32
N LYS A 184 26.02 22.89 21.20
CA LYS A 184 26.38 22.11 22.39
C LYS A 184 26.27 20.61 22.17
N TRP A 185 25.32 20.20 21.33
CA TRP A 185 25.01 18.81 20.98
C TRP A 185 25.09 18.61 19.46
N PRO A 186 26.28 18.74 18.84
CA PRO A 186 26.43 18.79 17.39
C PRO A 186 25.99 17.51 16.67
N GLU A 187 26.07 16.35 17.33
CA GLU A 187 25.70 15.07 16.73
C GLU A 187 24.18 14.87 16.56
N ARG A 188 23.36 15.50 17.41
CA ARG A 188 21.93 15.14 17.54
C ARG A 188 20.98 16.25 17.99
N GLY A 189 21.48 17.48 18.15
CA GLY A 189 20.70 18.66 18.55
C GLY A 189 20.30 18.71 20.03
N TYR A 190 20.11 17.58 20.70
CA TYR A 190 19.59 17.50 22.07
C TYR A 190 20.52 16.81 23.05
N ALA A 191 20.37 17.16 24.33
CA ALA A 191 20.98 16.41 25.42
C ALA A 191 20.34 15.02 25.50
N LYS A 192 21.14 13.94 25.45
CA LYS A 192 20.67 12.61 25.86
C LYS A 192 21.66 11.95 26.82
N LYS A 193 21.14 11.27 27.84
CA LYS A 193 21.98 10.60 28.84
C LYS A 193 21.21 9.49 29.56
N ILE A 194 21.82 8.32 29.72
CA ILE A 194 21.36 7.31 30.69
C ILE A 194 21.83 7.73 32.09
N VAL A 195 20.93 7.73 33.07
CA VAL A 195 21.23 8.09 34.45
C VAL A 195 22.26 7.11 35.02
N ASN A 196 23.22 7.64 35.79
CA ASN A 196 24.32 6.84 36.32
C ASN A 196 23.80 5.67 37.17
N ASN A 197 24.46 4.52 37.06
CA ASN A 197 24.12 3.27 37.76
C ASN A 197 22.72 2.72 37.42
N SER A 198 22.09 3.16 36.32
CA SER A 198 20.90 2.48 35.80
C SER A 198 21.23 1.02 35.49
N ASP A 199 20.25 0.14 35.62
CA ASP A 199 20.41 -1.29 35.38
C ASP A 199 20.89 -1.62 33.95
N GLY A 200 20.53 -0.78 32.97
CA GLY A 200 20.97 -0.83 31.57
C GLY A 200 20.35 -1.95 30.74
N MET A 201 19.36 -2.68 31.28
CA MET A 201 18.76 -3.85 30.66
C MET A 201 17.23 -3.87 30.71
N THR A 202 16.58 -2.91 31.37
CA THR A 202 15.10 -2.82 31.43
C THR A 202 14.54 -1.92 30.34
N GLY A 203 15.15 -0.74 30.14
CA GLY A 203 14.58 0.30 29.27
C GLY A 203 13.26 0.86 29.81
N LEU A 204 12.65 1.79 29.09
CA LEU A 204 11.25 2.19 29.32
C LEU A 204 10.34 1.05 28.87
N HIS A 205 9.30 0.72 29.63
CA HIS A 205 8.25 -0.18 29.16
C HIS A 205 6.89 0.16 29.76
N VAL A 206 5.83 -0.25 29.05
CA VAL A 206 4.43 -0.12 29.46
C VAL A 206 3.64 -1.34 29.00
N ASP A 207 2.64 -1.73 29.79
CA ASP A 207 1.76 -2.86 29.49
C ASP A 207 0.39 -2.35 29.04
N ILE A 208 -0.11 -2.92 27.94
CA ILE A 208 -1.46 -2.69 27.41
C ILE A 208 -2.26 -3.97 27.63
N GLY A 209 -3.30 -3.89 28.47
CA GLY A 209 -4.09 -5.08 28.83
C GLY A 209 -3.28 -6.06 29.67
N GLN A 210 -3.31 -7.34 29.29
CA GLN A 210 -2.49 -8.40 29.91
C GLN A 210 -1.47 -8.90 28.89
N PRO A 211 -0.17 -8.55 29.02
CA PRO A 211 0.80 -8.78 27.97
C PRO A 211 0.97 -10.28 27.66
N LYS A 212 0.92 -10.61 26.37
CA LYS A 212 1.18 -11.96 25.81
C LYS A 212 2.26 -11.94 24.74
N ARG A 213 2.61 -10.76 24.24
CA ARG A 213 3.66 -10.52 23.25
C ARG A 213 4.39 -9.21 23.55
N LEU A 214 5.56 -9.06 22.96
CA LEU A 214 6.49 -7.96 23.17
C LEU A 214 6.65 -7.16 21.88
N ILE A 215 6.69 -5.84 21.99
CA ILE A 215 7.05 -4.94 20.88
C ILE A 215 8.23 -4.09 21.34
N PHE A 216 9.32 -4.10 20.58
CA PHE A 216 10.55 -3.38 20.91
C PHE A 216 10.80 -2.23 19.95
N THR A 217 10.96 -1.02 20.48
CA THR A 217 11.40 0.16 19.73
C THR A 217 12.81 0.59 20.14
N GLU A 218 13.47 1.38 19.28
CA GLU A 218 14.84 1.81 19.55
C GLU A 218 14.93 2.82 20.70
N SER A 219 14.03 3.81 20.74
CA SER A 219 14.03 4.87 21.76
C SER A 219 12.65 5.13 22.37
N SER A 220 12.59 5.87 23.49
CA SER A 220 11.31 6.13 24.17
C SER A 220 10.38 7.02 23.38
N ILE A 221 10.91 7.94 22.55
CA ILE A 221 10.05 8.75 21.68
C ILE A 221 9.46 7.85 20.59
N ASP A 222 10.25 6.94 20.02
CA ASP A 222 9.75 5.98 19.02
C ASP A 222 8.71 5.03 19.61
N LEU A 223 8.90 4.62 20.88
CA LEU A 223 7.88 3.86 21.61
C LEU A 223 6.55 4.63 21.69
N MET A 224 6.59 5.90 22.09
CA MET A 224 5.40 6.74 22.20
C MET A 224 4.76 7.01 20.83
N SER A 225 5.57 7.19 19.78
CA SER A 225 5.07 7.39 18.42
C SER A 225 4.45 6.12 17.84
N TYR A 226 5.06 4.96 18.07
CA TYR A 226 4.47 3.67 17.73
C TYR A 226 3.15 3.45 18.48
N TYR A 227 3.09 3.79 19.76
CA TYR A 227 1.83 3.76 20.51
C TYR A 227 0.78 4.68 19.88
N GLU A 228 1.10 5.94 19.55
CA GLU A 228 0.15 6.88 18.92
C GLU A 228 -0.43 6.32 17.62
N LEU A 229 0.41 5.73 16.76
CA LEU A 229 0.01 5.20 15.46
C LEU A 229 -0.85 3.93 15.56
N HIS A 230 -0.71 3.15 16.63
CA HIS A 230 -1.31 1.83 16.72
C HIS A 230 -2.27 1.64 17.91
N LYS A 231 -2.48 2.67 18.76
CA LYS A 231 -3.24 2.58 20.03
C LYS A 231 -4.61 1.93 19.91
N ASP A 232 -5.29 2.05 18.77
CA ASP A 232 -6.61 1.46 18.54
C ASP A 232 -6.58 -0.05 18.25
N SER A 233 -5.41 -0.58 17.87
CA SER A 233 -5.19 -2.00 17.53
C SER A 233 -4.38 -2.76 18.58
N LEU A 234 -3.65 -2.06 19.45
CA LEU A 234 -2.79 -2.67 20.45
C LEU A 234 -3.62 -3.30 21.58
N GLN A 235 -3.46 -4.61 21.75
CA GLN A 235 -4.16 -5.39 22.77
C GLN A 235 -3.22 -6.45 23.35
N ASP A 236 -3.16 -6.57 24.68
CA ASP A 236 -2.42 -7.60 25.39
C ASP A 236 -0.93 -7.65 25.00
N VAL A 237 -0.28 -6.48 25.01
CA VAL A 237 1.13 -6.31 24.63
C VAL A 237 1.94 -5.57 25.70
N ARG A 238 3.24 -5.85 25.76
CA ARG A 238 4.22 -5.00 26.45
C ARG A 238 5.05 -4.25 25.41
N LEU A 239 4.99 -2.92 25.46
CA LEU A 239 5.83 -2.05 24.64
C LEU A 239 7.13 -1.78 25.41
N VAL A 240 8.28 -1.90 24.75
CA VAL A 240 9.60 -1.76 25.37
C VAL A 240 10.52 -0.91 24.51
N SER A 241 11.19 0.07 25.12
CA SER A 241 12.24 0.85 24.47
C SER A 241 13.59 0.26 24.86
N MET A 242 14.45 0.03 23.88
CA MET A 242 15.76 -0.57 24.14
C MET A 242 16.84 0.47 24.53
N ASP A 243 16.52 1.77 24.46
CA ASP A 243 17.47 2.86 24.65
C ASP A 243 18.73 2.67 23.77
N GLY A 244 18.50 2.29 22.50
CA GLY A 244 19.47 1.79 21.53
C GLY A 244 19.38 0.26 21.33
N LEU A 245 19.77 -0.22 20.15
CA LEU A 245 19.67 -1.63 19.73
C LEU A 245 20.47 -2.59 20.64
N LYS A 246 19.78 -3.28 21.56
CA LYS A 246 20.39 -4.14 22.60
C LYS A 246 19.66 -5.46 22.78
N GLU A 247 20.30 -6.56 22.38
CA GLU A 247 19.77 -7.93 22.51
C GLU A 247 19.46 -8.34 23.96
N SER A 248 20.22 -7.82 24.92
CA SER A 248 20.03 -8.12 26.35
C SER A 248 18.68 -7.65 26.89
N ILE A 249 18.10 -6.59 26.30
CA ILE A 249 16.79 -6.07 26.70
C ILE A 249 15.71 -6.99 26.15
N VAL A 250 15.82 -7.38 24.87
CA VAL A 250 14.95 -8.37 24.24
C VAL A 250 14.92 -9.67 25.06
N GLY A 251 16.09 -10.18 25.41
CA GLY A 251 16.22 -11.40 26.21
C GLY A 251 15.64 -11.30 27.61
N ARG A 252 15.80 -10.14 28.28
CA ARG A 252 15.24 -9.93 29.61
C ARG A 252 13.72 -9.96 29.59
N HIS A 253 13.11 -9.14 28.72
CA HIS A 253 11.65 -9.01 28.65
C HIS A 253 10.99 -10.31 28.19
N LEU A 254 11.65 -11.10 27.33
CA LEU A 254 11.19 -12.44 26.97
C LEU A 254 11.12 -13.36 28.19
N VAL A 255 12.18 -13.38 29.01
CA VAL A 255 12.21 -14.21 30.23
C VAL A 255 11.17 -13.76 31.25
N GLU A 256 10.99 -12.45 31.42
CA GLU A 256 9.99 -11.87 32.33
C GLU A 256 8.57 -12.20 31.88
N LEU A 257 8.24 -11.99 30.59
CA LEU A 257 6.93 -12.34 30.03
C LEU A 257 6.61 -13.83 30.19
N GLU A 258 7.55 -14.72 29.88
CA GLU A 258 7.33 -16.17 30.03
C GLU A 258 7.12 -16.60 31.49
N ALA A 259 7.80 -15.93 32.42
CA ALA A 259 7.63 -16.15 33.84
C ALA A 259 6.22 -15.71 34.30
N GLU A 260 5.77 -14.54 33.83
CA GLU A 260 4.43 -14.00 34.07
C GLU A 260 3.33 -14.91 33.51
N LEU A 261 3.43 -15.31 32.25
CA LEU A 261 2.49 -16.23 31.59
C LEU A 261 2.42 -17.59 32.29
N SER A 262 3.55 -18.06 32.83
CA SER A 262 3.62 -19.30 33.62
C SER A 262 3.12 -19.16 35.06
N GLY A 263 2.85 -17.95 35.53
CA GLY A 263 2.53 -17.65 36.93
C GLY A 263 3.66 -18.00 37.91
N ARG A 264 4.92 -17.94 37.45
CA ARG A 264 6.11 -18.28 38.24
C ARG A 264 7.04 -17.07 38.33
N PRO A 265 7.57 -16.73 39.52
CA PRO A 265 8.54 -15.65 39.61
C PRO A 265 9.84 -16.04 38.90
N SER A 266 10.39 -15.11 38.10
CA SER A 266 11.74 -15.25 37.57
C SER A 266 12.77 -15.12 38.71
N ARG A 267 13.75 -16.02 38.75
CA ARG A 267 14.86 -16.02 39.72
C ARG A 267 16.22 -15.84 39.07
N TRP A 268 16.24 -15.36 37.84
CA TRP A 268 17.44 -15.23 37.04
C TRP A 268 18.34 -14.14 37.61
N SER A 269 19.64 -14.42 37.71
CA SER A 269 20.64 -13.39 38.00
C SER A 269 20.75 -12.40 36.84
N ARG A 270 21.36 -11.24 37.08
CA ARG A 270 21.59 -10.24 36.03
C ARG A 270 22.38 -10.83 34.83
N GLU A 271 23.39 -11.65 35.10
CA GLU A 271 24.20 -12.34 34.09
C GLU A 271 23.45 -13.45 33.34
N GLU A 272 22.40 -14.01 33.96
CA GLU A 272 21.49 -14.94 33.29
C GLU A 272 20.54 -14.16 32.39
N LEU A 273 19.92 -13.07 32.89
CA LEU A 273 19.04 -12.20 32.11
C LEU A 273 19.74 -11.63 30.87
N SER A 274 21.02 -11.25 30.99
CA SER A 274 21.78 -10.71 29.85
C SER A 274 21.99 -11.73 28.73
N ARG A 275 21.80 -13.01 29.02
CA ARG A 275 21.85 -14.13 28.08
C ARG A 275 20.46 -14.76 27.87
N GLY A 276 19.38 -14.08 28.26
CA GLY A 276 18.01 -14.57 28.16
C GLY A 276 17.67 -15.04 26.75
N LEU A 277 17.95 -14.19 25.75
CA LEU A 277 17.67 -14.50 24.36
C LEU A 277 18.50 -15.68 23.84
N THR A 278 19.81 -15.69 24.11
CA THR A 278 20.69 -16.83 23.78
C THR A 278 20.20 -18.12 24.43
N THR A 279 19.77 -18.06 25.69
CA THR A 279 19.26 -19.23 26.41
C THR A 279 17.94 -19.73 25.82
N ALA A 280 17.07 -18.83 25.35
CA ALA A 280 15.84 -19.19 24.65
C ALA A 280 16.16 -19.90 23.32
N ILE A 281 17.09 -19.37 22.54
CA ILE A 281 17.57 -19.99 21.28
C ILE A 281 18.15 -21.37 21.56
N ASP A 282 19.09 -21.49 22.50
CA ASP A 282 19.76 -22.76 22.84
C ASP A 282 18.79 -23.85 23.29
N ASN A 283 17.68 -23.45 23.92
CA ASN A 283 16.62 -24.36 24.37
C ASN A 283 15.56 -24.65 23.28
N GLY A 284 15.72 -24.11 22.07
CA GLY A 284 14.82 -24.33 20.95
C GLY A 284 13.48 -23.61 21.11
N TYR A 285 13.42 -22.49 21.84
CA TYR A 285 12.19 -21.71 22.04
C TYR A 285 11.54 -21.29 20.71
N PHE A 286 12.35 -20.86 19.74
CA PHE A 286 11.89 -20.43 18.41
C PHE A 286 11.90 -21.56 17.36
N ALA A 287 12.20 -22.80 17.75
CA ALA A 287 12.32 -23.90 16.80
C ALA A 287 10.95 -24.31 16.24
N GLU A 288 10.94 -24.77 14.98
CA GLU A 288 9.75 -25.33 14.30
C GLU A 288 8.60 -24.32 14.14
N GLY A 289 8.89 -23.01 14.08
CA GLY A 289 7.87 -21.97 13.91
C GLY A 289 7.02 -21.74 15.17
N LYS A 290 7.52 -22.08 16.34
CA LYS A 290 6.89 -21.73 17.63
C LYS A 290 7.14 -20.27 17.97
N HIS A 291 6.20 -19.65 18.67
CA HIS A 291 6.34 -18.30 19.23
C HIS A 291 6.65 -17.21 18.18
N THR A 292 6.20 -17.39 16.94
CA THR A 292 6.46 -16.46 15.82
C THR A 292 5.84 -15.09 16.02
N ASP A 293 4.80 -14.99 16.84
CA ASP A 293 4.04 -13.77 17.17
C ASP A 293 4.42 -13.17 18.53
N THR A 294 5.39 -13.77 19.23
CA THR A 294 5.75 -13.34 20.59
C THR A 294 6.61 -12.07 20.61
N ILE A 295 7.43 -11.84 19.56
CA ILE A 295 8.33 -10.68 19.49
C ILE A 295 8.09 -9.92 18.19
N THR A 296 7.73 -8.64 18.32
CA THR A 296 7.74 -7.67 17.23
C THR A 296 8.92 -6.71 17.41
N LEU A 297 9.72 -6.52 16.37
CA LEU A 297 10.76 -5.49 16.33
C LEU A 297 10.26 -4.30 15.53
N ALA A 298 10.04 -3.20 16.25
CA ALA A 298 9.64 -1.89 15.78
C ALA A 298 10.79 -0.88 15.83
N VAL A 299 11.90 -1.21 15.17
CA VAL A 299 13.14 -0.41 15.16
C VAL A 299 13.16 0.58 14.00
N ASP A 300 14.10 1.52 14.03
CA ASP A 300 14.28 2.51 12.98
C ASP A 300 14.62 1.84 11.64
N ASN A 301 14.09 2.37 10.54
CA ASN A 301 14.39 1.90 9.20
C ASN A 301 15.68 2.55 8.67
N ASP A 302 16.80 2.21 9.31
CA ASP A 302 18.14 2.64 8.90
C ASP A 302 19.12 1.43 8.83
N ALA A 303 20.39 1.69 8.50
CA ALA A 303 21.38 0.61 8.44
C ALA A 303 21.58 -0.10 9.79
N GLY A 304 21.45 0.61 10.91
CA GLY A 304 21.58 0.03 12.25
C GLY A 304 20.42 -0.91 12.58
N GLY A 305 19.19 -0.44 12.42
CA GLY A 305 17.98 -1.21 12.68
C GLY A 305 17.87 -2.45 11.79
N ARG A 306 18.12 -2.29 10.48
CA ARG A 306 18.13 -3.43 9.53
C ARG A 306 19.17 -4.48 9.90
N ASN A 307 20.40 -4.07 10.20
CA ASN A 307 21.45 -5.00 10.65
C ASN A 307 21.08 -5.72 11.95
N PHE A 308 20.42 -5.03 12.88
CA PHE A 308 19.98 -5.63 14.13
C PHE A 308 18.91 -6.70 13.91
N ILE A 309 17.91 -6.43 13.06
CA ILE A 309 16.89 -7.40 12.66
C ILE A 309 17.55 -8.64 12.04
N THR A 310 18.38 -8.46 11.01
CA THR A 310 19.08 -9.57 10.33
C THR A 310 19.91 -10.37 11.32
N SER A 311 20.66 -9.71 12.21
CA SER A 311 21.50 -10.40 13.20
C SER A 311 20.73 -11.32 14.15
N LEU A 312 19.47 -11.00 14.46
CA LEU A 312 18.62 -11.82 15.31
C LEU A 312 17.96 -12.95 14.52
N GLN A 313 17.53 -12.68 13.28
CA GLN A 313 16.99 -13.71 12.38
C GLN A 313 18.05 -14.78 12.05
N ASP A 314 19.29 -14.36 11.77
CA ASP A 314 20.43 -15.27 11.51
C ASP A 314 20.75 -16.16 12.72
N LYS A 315 20.47 -15.69 13.93
CA LYS A 315 20.58 -16.46 15.18
C LYS A 315 19.40 -17.42 15.41
N GLY A 316 18.41 -17.44 14.52
CA GLY A 316 17.23 -18.30 14.59
C GLY A 316 16.11 -17.78 15.48
N VAL A 317 16.06 -16.46 15.75
CA VAL A 317 14.95 -15.85 16.49
C VAL A 317 13.77 -15.65 15.54
N SER A 318 12.58 -16.15 15.91
CA SER A 318 11.35 -15.84 15.18
C SER A 318 10.84 -14.46 15.61
N LEU A 319 10.63 -13.58 14.62
CA LEU A 319 10.34 -12.16 14.81
C LEU A 319 9.26 -11.71 13.82
N ILE A 320 8.36 -10.86 14.26
CA ILE A 320 7.58 -9.97 13.38
C ILE A 320 8.40 -8.70 13.20
N VAL A 321 8.63 -8.29 11.96
CA VAL A 321 9.30 -7.03 11.63
C VAL A 321 8.22 -6.03 11.26
N ASP A 322 8.24 -4.89 11.92
CA ASP A 322 7.31 -3.78 11.72
C ASP A 322 8.14 -2.52 11.76
N ILE A 323 8.52 -1.93 10.63
CA ILE A 323 9.43 -0.77 10.58
C ILE A 323 8.75 0.35 9.81
N PRO A 324 9.03 1.63 10.14
CA PRO A 324 8.38 2.74 9.44
C PRO A 324 8.78 2.74 7.97
N ASP A 325 7.83 3.10 7.10
CA ASP A 325 8.11 3.23 5.67
C ASP A 325 9.17 4.30 5.43
N LEU A 326 10.00 4.04 4.42
CA LEU A 326 11.09 4.93 4.03
C LEU A 326 10.52 5.94 3.01
N PRO A 327 10.44 7.24 3.34
CA PRO A 327 9.95 8.22 2.38
C PRO A 327 10.88 8.30 1.17
N GLU A 328 10.34 8.64 0.01
CA GLU A 328 11.11 8.70 -1.23
C GLU A 328 12.32 9.65 -1.09
N GLY A 329 13.50 9.16 -1.49
CA GLY A 329 14.77 9.90 -1.38
C GLY A 329 15.40 9.96 0.01
N GLN A 330 14.81 9.37 1.06
CA GLN A 330 15.42 9.33 2.40
C GLN A 330 16.16 8.02 2.67
N GLU A 331 17.30 8.07 3.36
CA GLU A 331 18.09 6.87 3.72
C GLU A 331 17.72 6.25 5.08
N LYS A 332 16.92 6.97 5.87
CA LYS A 332 16.52 6.59 7.23
C LYS A 332 15.11 7.09 7.55
N ALA A 333 14.37 6.31 8.33
CA ALA A 333 13.12 6.73 8.94
C ALA A 333 13.05 6.22 10.38
N ASP A 334 12.62 7.08 11.31
CA ASP A 334 12.25 6.70 12.68
C ASP A 334 10.74 6.86 12.87
N TRP A 335 10.17 6.19 13.88
CA TRP A 335 8.72 6.21 14.10
C TRP A 335 8.16 7.60 14.37
N ASN A 336 8.97 8.51 14.94
CA ASN A 336 8.52 9.87 15.19
C ASN A 336 8.47 10.71 13.90
N SER A 337 9.40 10.51 12.97
CA SER A 337 9.40 11.12 11.65
C SER A 337 8.23 10.62 10.81
N TYR A 338 7.94 9.32 10.88
CA TYR A 338 6.80 8.70 10.21
C TYR A 338 5.47 9.25 10.75
N LEU A 339 5.30 9.31 12.08
CA LEU A 339 4.14 9.96 12.70
C LEU A 339 3.97 11.43 12.27
N GLN A 340 5.07 12.17 12.13
CA GLN A 340 5.00 13.57 11.68
C GLN A 340 4.55 13.69 10.22
N GLN A 341 4.99 12.77 9.37
CA GLN A 341 4.59 12.71 7.97
C GLN A 341 3.11 12.33 7.85
N GLU A 342 2.67 11.24 8.48
CA GLU A 342 1.26 10.80 8.48
C GLU A 342 0.31 11.92 8.93
N ASN A 343 0.66 12.62 10.02
CA ASN A 343 -0.12 13.77 10.48
C ASN A 343 -0.16 14.93 9.48
N LYS A 344 0.94 15.15 8.73
CA LYS A 344 1.00 16.20 7.72
C LYS A 344 0.14 15.83 6.51
N GLU A 345 0.26 14.60 6.02
CA GLU A 345 -0.54 14.09 4.90
C GLU A 345 -2.02 14.09 5.22
N GLU A 346 -2.39 13.70 6.45
CA GLU A 346 -3.77 13.76 6.93
C GLU A 346 -4.29 15.20 6.97
N GLN A 347 -3.47 16.15 7.46
CA GLN A 347 -3.84 17.56 7.50
C GLN A 347 -3.97 18.15 6.08
N ASP A 348 -3.07 17.80 5.17
CA ASP A 348 -3.09 18.24 3.77
C ASP A 348 -4.33 17.68 3.05
N PHE A 349 -4.66 16.40 3.28
CA PHE A 349 -5.90 15.79 2.79
C PHE A 349 -7.13 16.53 3.30
N GLN A 350 -7.24 16.75 4.62
CA GLN A 350 -8.39 17.43 5.23
C GLN A 350 -8.57 18.90 4.77
N ASN A 351 -7.47 19.57 4.43
CA ASN A 351 -7.48 20.95 3.93
C ASN A 351 -7.93 21.05 2.47
N GLN A 352 -7.61 20.05 1.66
CA GLN A 352 -7.96 20.00 0.23
C GLN A 352 -9.28 19.26 -0.05
N PHE A 353 -9.86 18.61 0.97
CA PHE A 353 -11.08 17.82 0.83
C PHE A 353 -12.30 18.73 0.56
N ASP A 354 -13.01 18.48 -0.55
CA ASP A 354 -14.25 19.18 -0.88
C ASP A 354 -15.41 18.64 -0.04
N ARG A 355 -15.61 19.31 1.10
CA ARG A 355 -16.61 18.98 2.11
C ARG A 355 -18.04 19.20 1.63
N GLN A 356 -18.25 20.15 0.71
CA GLN A 356 -19.58 20.49 0.22
C GLN A 356 -20.08 19.37 -0.70
N SER A 357 -19.31 19.06 -1.74
CA SER A 357 -19.66 17.97 -2.67
C SER A 357 -19.77 16.62 -1.94
N PHE A 358 -18.90 16.38 -0.95
CA PHE A 358 -19.02 15.18 -0.11
C PHE A 358 -20.32 15.14 0.70
N ALA A 359 -20.75 16.26 1.29
CA ALA A 359 -22.01 16.33 2.04
C ALA A 359 -23.22 16.09 1.13
N GLU A 360 -23.21 16.60 -0.10
CA GLU A 360 -24.24 16.37 -1.12
C GLU A 360 -24.30 14.88 -1.51
N ALA A 361 -23.15 14.23 -1.73
CA ALA A 361 -23.07 12.79 -2.01
C ALA A 361 -23.58 11.94 -0.84
N MET A 362 -23.27 12.33 0.40
CA MET A 362 -23.84 11.70 1.59
C MET A 362 -25.37 11.86 1.68
N GLY A 363 -25.90 12.99 1.23
CA GLY A 363 -27.33 13.20 1.08
C GLY A 363 -27.97 12.25 0.08
N LEU A 364 -27.31 11.97 -1.05
CA LEU A 364 -27.77 10.97 -2.01
C LEU A 364 -27.79 9.57 -1.41
N MET A 365 -26.77 9.20 -0.62
CA MET A 365 -26.75 7.91 0.08
C MET A 365 -27.89 7.77 1.11
N GLN A 366 -28.34 8.87 1.71
CA GLN A 366 -29.53 8.86 2.57
C GLN A 366 -30.81 8.71 1.75
N LYS A 367 -30.91 9.39 0.59
CA LYS A 367 -32.10 9.37 -0.29
C LYS A 367 -32.29 8.03 -1.02
N TYR A 368 -31.20 7.43 -1.49
CA TYR A 368 -31.16 6.26 -2.38
C TYR A 368 -30.34 5.08 -1.85
N SER A 369 -29.82 5.09 -0.62
CA SER A 369 -28.90 4.07 -0.07
C SER A 369 -27.47 4.07 -0.65
N PRO A 370 -26.46 3.67 0.15
CA PRO A 370 -25.07 3.54 -0.33
C PRO A 370 -24.90 2.53 -1.47
N GLU A 371 -25.66 1.42 -1.46
CA GLU A 371 -25.56 0.40 -2.50
C GLU A 371 -25.97 0.94 -3.87
N GLU A 372 -27.09 1.69 -3.95
CA GLU A 372 -27.55 2.24 -5.23
C GLU A 372 -26.60 3.36 -5.73
N VAL A 373 -26.10 4.21 -4.83
CA VAL A 373 -25.19 5.34 -5.18
C VAL A 373 -23.81 4.86 -5.63
N LEU A 374 -23.28 3.77 -5.05
CA LEU A 374 -21.94 3.26 -5.35
C LEU A 374 -21.89 2.21 -6.48
N ASN A 375 -23.05 1.77 -6.99
CA ASN A 375 -23.14 0.70 -7.98
C ASN A 375 -23.81 1.14 -9.29
N GLU A 376 -22.98 1.61 -10.23
CA GLU A 376 -23.38 2.03 -11.59
C GLU A 376 -23.92 0.90 -12.48
N SER A 377 -23.84 -0.36 -12.05
CA SER A 377 -24.14 -1.54 -12.89
C SER A 377 -25.46 -2.25 -12.55
N ASN A 378 -26.29 -1.70 -11.67
CA ASN A 378 -27.46 -2.39 -11.15
C ASN A 378 -28.65 -2.38 -12.14
N SER A 379 -28.92 -3.54 -12.75
CA SER A 379 -30.03 -3.83 -13.67
C SER A 379 -31.38 -4.05 -12.95
N TYR A 380 -31.73 -3.21 -11.97
CA TYR A 380 -33.02 -3.34 -11.27
C TYR A 380 -34.14 -2.63 -12.03
N HIS A 381 -35.19 -3.40 -12.35
CA HIS A 381 -36.31 -3.05 -13.22
C HIS A 381 -37.32 -2.07 -12.58
N ASP A 382 -36.84 -0.98 -11.96
CA ASP A 382 -37.69 0.14 -11.53
C ASP A 382 -37.21 1.41 -12.27
N ASP A 383 -37.64 1.52 -13.52
CA ASP A 383 -37.17 2.47 -14.55
C ASP A 383 -37.41 3.96 -14.22
N ILE A 384 -37.80 4.30 -12.99
CA ILE A 384 -38.03 5.69 -12.57
C ILE A 384 -37.15 6.04 -11.37
N ARG A 385 -37.08 5.17 -10.36
CA ARG A 385 -36.17 5.39 -9.22
C ARG A 385 -34.72 5.45 -9.67
N TYR A 386 -34.32 4.52 -10.55
CA TYR A 386 -32.99 4.51 -11.13
C TYR A 386 -32.71 5.76 -11.97
N GLN A 387 -33.69 6.21 -12.77
CA GLN A 387 -33.55 7.45 -13.55
C GLN A 387 -33.45 8.69 -12.66
N SER A 388 -34.22 8.77 -11.56
CA SER A 388 -34.10 9.84 -10.58
C SER A 388 -32.72 9.85 -9.92
N LEU A 389 -32.20 8.68 -9.57
CA LEU A 389 -30.84 8.55 -9.04
C LEU A 389 -29.80 9.04 -10.05
N LEU A 390 -29.88 8.64 -11.33
CA LEU A 390 -28.96 9.11 -12.37
C LEU A 390 -28.98 10.64 -12.52
N ILE A 391 -30.17 11.24 -12.54
CA ILE A 391 -30.32 12.71 -12.63
C ILE A 391 -29.72 13.41 -11.42
N ASP A 392 -29.88 12.85 -10.21
CA ASP A 392 -29.33 13.45 -9.01
C ASP A 392 -27.81 13.23 -8.90
N LEU A 393 -27.29 12.09 -9.37
CA LEU A 393 -25.86 11.83 -9.50
C LEU A 393 -25.19 12.79 -10.49
N GLU A 394 -25.86 13.14 -11.60
CA GLU A 394 -25.34 14.14 -12.55
C GLU A 394 -25.15 15.54 -11.93
N LYS A 395 -25.89 15.85 -10.86
CA LYS A 395 -25.81 17.16 -10.18
C LYS A 395 -24.74 17.23 -9.10
N VAL A 396 -24.22 16.08 -8.65
CA VAL A 396 -23.33 15.99 -7.48
C VAL A 396 -21.95 15.49 -7.91
N LYS A 397 -20.89 16.19 -7.49
CA LYS A 397 -19.51 15.72 -7.69
C LYS A 397 -19.21 14.57 -6.73
N THR A 398 -19.04 13.37 -7.26
CA THR A 398 -18.81 12.15 -6.47
C THR A 398 -17.33 11.86 -6.15
N ASP A 399 -16.38 12.59 -6.75
CA ASP A 399 -14.94 12.40 -6.50
C ASP A 399 -14.55 12.44 -5.00
N PRO A 400 -15.00 13.43 -4.19
CA PRO A 400 -14.66 13.47 -2.76
C PRO A 400 -15.17 12.26 -1.98
N MET A 401 -16.28 11.66 -2.40
CA MET A 401 -16.81 10.43 -1.80
C MET A 401 -15.89 9.24 -2.06
N TYR A 402 -15.39 9.08 -3.29
CA TYR A 402 -14.44 8.02 -3.59
C TYR A 402 -13.09 8.22 -2.90
N ARG A 403 -12.60 9.46 -2.82
CA ARG A 403 -11.38 9.79 -2.06
C ARG A 403 -11.53 9.50 -0.56
N PHE A 404 -12.71 9.74 0.01
CA PHE A 404 -13.03 9.36 1.39
C PHE A 404 -12.98 7.84 1.60
N ILE A 405 -13.62 7.08 0.70
CA ILE A 405 -13.63 5.61 0.77
C ILE A 405 -12.20 5.06 0.68
N GLU A 406 -11.39 5.57 -0.24
CA GLU A 406 -10.00 5.16 -0.43
C GLU A 406 -9.15 5.41 0.82
N ARG A 407 -9.33 6.58 1.48
CA ARG A 407 -8.51 6.98 2.63
C ARG A 407 -8.92 6.32 3.95
N TYR A 408 -10.22 6.18 4.25
CA TYR A 408 -10.68 5.80 5.60
C TYR A 408 -11.42 4.46 5.68
N ILE A 409 -11.88 3.90 4.56
CA ILE A 409 -12.65 2.65 4.57
C ILE A 409 -11.79 1.47 4.10
N ASN A 410 -11.08 1.62 2.98
CA ASN A 410 -10.08 0.72 2.37
C ASN A 410 -10.38 0.52 0.87
N ARG A 411 -9.36 0.76 0.03
CA ARG A 411 -9.39 0.62 -1.44
C ARG A 411 -9.70 -0.79 -1.94
N ASP A 412 -9.40 -1.82 -1.15
CA ASP A 412 -9.56 -3.24 -1.52
C ASP A 412 -10.88 -3.86 -1.02
N ILE A 413 -11.78 -3.08 -0.41
CA ILE A 413 -13.11 -3.58 -0.05
C ILE A 413 -13.91 -3.82 -1.33
N ASP A 414 -14.34 -5.07 -1.52
CA ASP A 414 -15.24 -5.45 -2.61
C ASP A 414 -16.53 -4.61 -2.55
N ARG A 415 -17.12 -4.30 -3.71
CA ARG A 415 -18.38 -3.53 -3.79
C ARG A 415 -19.52 -4.21 -3.03
N GLU A 416 -19.52 -5.55 -2.94
CA GLU A 416 -20.44 -6.32 -2.09
C GLU A 416 -20.24 -6.09 -0.58
N ALA A 417 -19.04 -5.70 -0.15
CA ALA A 417 -18.76 -5.37 1.24
C ALA A 417 -19.09 -3.90 1.55
N LEU A 418 -18.98 -2.98 0.57
CA LEU A 418 -19.46 -1.59 0.71
C LEU A 418 -20.98 -1.50 0.89
N SER A 419 -21.76 -2.42 0.32
CA SER A 419 -23.22 -2.45 0.50
C SER A 419 -23.67 -2.84 1.92
N GLN A 420 -22.75 -3.33 2.77
CA GLN A 420 -23.05 -3.61 4.18
C GLN A 420 -23.05 -2.34 5.05
N PHE A 421 -22.46 -1.25 4.57
CA PHE A 421 -22.42 0.01 5.28
C PHE A 421 -23.75 0.76 5.09
N SER A 422 -24.26 1.31 6.18
CA SER A 422 -25.34 2.29 6.14
C SER A 422 -24.78 3.69 5.89
N ALA A 423 -25.58 4.62 5.38
CA ALA A 423 -25.18 6.02 5.24
C ALA A 423 -24.69 6.63 6.58
N GLN A 424 -25.20 6.14 7.71
CA GLN A 424 -24.79 6.57 9.05
C GLN A 424 -23.36 6.16 9.39
N ASP A 425 -22.90 5.01 8.90
CA ASP A 425 -21.53 4.53 9.15
C ASP A 425 -20.52 5.47 8.47
N PHE A 426 -20.78 5.83 7.21
CA PHE A 426 -19.99 6.83 6.47
C PHE A 426 -19.98 8.20 7.19
N ILE A 427 -21.16 8.68 7.65
CA ILE A 427 -21.26 9.95 8.40
C ILE A 427 -20.45 9.91 9.70
N THR A 428 -20.46 8.78 10.39
CA THR A 428 -19.74 8.62 11.67
C THR A 428 -18.24 8.72 11.46
N ILE A 429 -17.70 7.95 10.51
CA ILE A 429 -16.28 7.98 10.16
C ILE A 429 -15.87 9.38 9.67
N ALA A 430 -16.69 10.02 8.83
CA ALA A 430 -16.41 11.37 8.36
C ALA A 430 -16.41 12.43 9.47
N LYS A 431 -17.25 12.30 10.50
CA LYS A 431 -17.23 13.20 11.66
C LYS A 431 -16.00 12.99 12.53
N GLU A 432 -15.56 11.74 12.72
CA GLU A 432 -14.34 11.41 13.47
C GLU A 432 -13.10 12.04 12.84
N HIS A 433 -13.02 12.02 11.51
CA HIS A 433 -11.93 12.66 10.75
C HIS A 433 -12.17 14.14 10.44
N SER A 434 -13.17 14.76 11.08
CA SER A 434 -13.50 16.17 10.89
C SER A 434 -13.66 16.54 9.42
N LEU A 435 -14.29 15.69 8.61
CA LEU A 435 -14.63 15.92 7.19
C LEU A 435 -16.07 16.41 7.02
N LEU A 436 -16.95 16.06 7.96
CA LEU A 436 -18.33 16.57 8.06
C LEU A 436 -18.55 17.27 9.40
N ASN A 437 -19.03 18.51 9.35
CA ASN A 437 -19.37 19.28 10.55
C ASN A 437 -20.83 19.08 10.96
N GLU A 438 -21.72 18.98 9.98
CA GLU A 438 -23.15 18.79 10.17
C GLU A 438 -23.63 17.60 9.35
N GLU A 439 -24.73 17.00 9.81
CA GLU A 439 -25.33 15.85 9.14
C GLU A 439 -26.25 16.34 8.02
N PRO A 440 -26.07 15.90 6.77
CA PRO A 440 -27.04 16.19 5.73
C PRO A 440 -28.39 15.59 6.14
N SER A 441 -29.46 16.34 5.92
CA SER A 441 -30.84 15.94 6.25
C SER A 441 -31.61 15.83 4.95
N VAL A 442 -31.68 14.64 4.38
CA VAL A 442 -32.37 14.38 3.11
C VAL A 442 -33.52 13.39 3.33
N GLU A 443 -34.72 13.76 2.87
CA GLU A 443 -35.89 12.87 2.91
C GLU A 443 -35.72 11.69 1.93
N PRO A 444 -36.19 10.48 2.28
CA PRO A 444 -36.15 9.33 1.38
C PRO A 444 -36.90 9.58 0.06
N TRP A 445 -36.46 8.96 -1.03
CA TRP A 445 -37.14 9.08 -2.32
C TRP A 445 -38.57 8.49 -2.31
N GLU A 446 -39.53 9.21 -2.91
CA GLU A 446 -40.93 8.78 -3.13
C GLU A 446 -41.38 9.03 -4.60
N ALA A 447 -42.11 8.07 -5.21
CA ALA A 447 -42.60 8.19 -6.60
C ALA A 447 -43.94 8.96 -6.72
N LEU A 448 -44.07 9.84 -7.72
CA LEU A 448 -45.37 10.46 -8.05
C LEU A 448 -46.21 9.58 -8.99
N THR A 449 -47.42 9.20 -8.54
CA THR A 449 -48.39 8.45 -9.35
C THR A 449 -49.38 9.41 -10.03
N VAL A 450 -49.48 9.38 -11.37
CA VAL A 450 -50.42 10.17 -12.17
C VAL A 450 -51.47 9.25 -12.81
N THR A 451 -52.75 9.52 -12.56
CA THR A 451 -53.89 8.74 -13.08
C THR A 451 -54.40 9.32 -14.41
N GLN A 452 -54.59 8.48 -15.42
CA GLN A 452 -55.24 8.84 -16.69
C GLN A 452 -56.56 8.08 -16.85
N PRO A 453 -57.68 8.74 -17.23
CA PRO A 453 -58.96 8.05 -17.44
C PRO A 453 -58.90 7.18 -18.70
N VAL A 454 -59.50 5.99 -18.62
CA VAL A 454 -59.74 5.12 -19.76
C VAL A 454 -60.93 5.63 -20.55
N ASN A 455 -60.67 6.00 -21.81
CA ASN A 455 -61.64 6.57 -22.73
C ASN A 455 -61.98 5.63 -23.88
N SER A 456 -61.16 4.61 -24.14
CA SER A 456 -61.47 3.60 -25.15
C SER A 456 -60.89 2.22 -24.85
N TYR A 457 -61.60 1.20 -25.34
CA TYR A 457 -61.22 -0.20 -25.28
C TYR A 457 -61.21 -0.76 -26.69
N THR A 458 -60.09 -1.30 -27.14
CA THR A 458 -59.93 -1.83 -28.48
C THR A 458 -59.71 -3.33 -28.40
N VAL A 459 -60.39 -4.06 -29.28
CA VAL A 459 -60.08 -5.47 -29.52
C VAL A 459 -59.65 -5.64 -30.97
N SER A 460 -58.52 -6.30 -31.17
CA SER A 460 -57.92 -6.51 -32.48
C SER A 460 -57.63 -7.99 -32.73
N THR A 461 -57.67 -8.38 -33.99
CA THR A 461 -57.33 -9.71 -34.53
C THR A 461 -56.47 -9.50 -35.78
N ASP A 462 -55.90 -10.56 -36.34
CA ASP A 462 -55.11 -10.52 -37.59
C ASP A 462 -55.81 -9.84 -38.79
N SER A 463 -57.14 -9.70 -38.76
CA SER A 463 -57.93 -9.22 -39.90
C SER A 463 -58.95 -8.12 -39.57
N LEU A 464 -59.09 -7.73 -38.30
CA LEU A 464 -60.10 -6.78 -37.84
C LEU A 464 -59.66 -6.11 -36.54
N SER A 465 -59.77 -4.78 -36.46
CA SER A 465 -59.62 -4.00 -35.22
C SER A 465 -60.87 -3.13 -35.02
N LYS A 466 -61.36 -3.08 -33.77
CA LYS A 466 -62.58 -2.35 -33.43
C LYS A 466 -62.50 -1.78 -32.02
N GLU A 467 -62.92 -0.52 -31.90
CA GLU A 467 -62.90 0.28 -30.67
C GLU A 467 -64.31 0.37 -30.04
N PHE A 468 -64.36 0.46 -28.71
CA PHE A 468 -65.55 0.48 -27.88
C PHE A 468 -65.41 1.49 -26.74
N ASP A 469 -66.53 2.09 -26.33
CA ASP A 469 -66.58 3.07 -25.23
C ASP A 469 -66.63 2.42 -23.84
N ASN A 470 -66.94 1.11 -23.75
CA ASN A 470 -67.02 0.38 -22.49
C ASN A 470 -66.74 -1.13 -22.67
N VAL A 471 -66.28 -1.77 -21.59
CA VAL A 471 -65.91 -3.20 -21.56
C VAL A 471 -67.10 -4.13 -21.85
N SER A 472 -68.33 -3.73 -21.49
CA SER A 472 -69.51 -4.57 -21.71
C SER A 472 -69.84 -4.74 -23.20
N ASP A 473 -69.76 -3.65 -23.98
CA ASP A 473 -69.98 -3.70 -25.43
C ASP A 473 -68.87 -4.46 -26.16
N LEU A 474 -67.62 -4.31 -25.69
CA LEU A 474 -66.48 -5.10 -26.18
C LEU A 474 -66.70 -6.59 -25.92
N TYR A 475 -67.08 -6.95 -24.68
CA TYR A 475 -67.37 -8.34 -24.31
C TYR A 475 -68.49 -8.94 -25.15
N GLN A 476 -69.61 -8.21 -25.34
CA GLN A 476 -70.71 -8.70 -26.16
C GLN A 476 -70.28 -8.94 -27.61
N PHE A 477 -69.48 -8.03 -28.18
CA PHE A 477 -68.95 -8.20 -29.53
C PHE A 477 -68.06 -9.44 -29.66
N VAL A 478 -67.15 -9.66 -28.72
CA VAL A 478 -66.28 -10.84 -28.71
C VAL A 478 -67.12 -12.10 -28.52
N GLU A 479 -68.04 -12.13 -27.55
CA GLU A 479 -68.93 -13.26 -27.30
C GLU A 479 -69.73 -13.64 -28.56
N GLU A 480 -70.28 -12.66 -29.29
CA GLU A 480 -71.01 -12.88 -30.54
C GLU A 480 -70.12 -13.37 -31.70
N SER A 481 -68.83 -13.04 -31.67
CA SER A 481 -67.84 -13.37 -32.70
C SER A 481 -67.18 -14.75 -32.50
N LEU A 482 -67.12 -15.24 -31.25
CA LEU A 482 -66.49 -16.52 -30.91
C LEU A 482 -67.29 -17.73 -31.38
N LYS A 483 -66.63 -18.88 -31.61
CA LYS A 483 -67.32 -20.16 -31.85
C LYS A 483 -67.84 -20.75 -30.53
N ARG A 484 -68.86 -21.62 -30.59
CA ARG A 484 -69.48 -22.24 -29.39
C ARG A 484 -68.48 -22.79 -28.35
N PRO A 485 -67.39 -23.49 -28.72
CA PRO A 485 -66.42 -23.98 -27.74
C PRO A 485 -65.65 -22.86 -27.04
N GLN A 486 -65.20 -21.83 -27.77
CA GLN A 486 -64.48 -20.68 -27.21
C GLN A 486 -65.38 -19.83 -26.31
N ARG A 487 -66.67 -19.68 -26.66
CA ARG A 487 -67.65 -19.03 -25.77
C ARG A 487 -67.82 -19.77 -24.44
N GLN A 488 -67.81 -21.11 -24.47
CA GLN A 488 -67.92 -21.92 -23.26
C GLN A 488 -66.66 -21.78 -22.38
N GLU A 489 -65.48 -21.63 -22.99
CA GLU A 489 -64.22 -21.40 -22.30
C GLU A 489 -64.15 -20.02 -21.64
N LEU A 490 -64.45 -18.95 -22.39
CA LEU A 490 -64.55 -17.58 -21.87
C LEU A 490 -65.59 -17.48 -20.74
N SER A 491 -66.76 -18.10 -20.92
CA SER A 491 -67.79 -18.16 -19.88
C SER A 491 -67.37 -18.97 -18.65
N SER A 492 -66.49 -19.97 -18.81
CA SER A 492 -65.98 -20.78 -17.70
C SER A 492 -64.95 -19.98 -16.88
N LEU A 493 -64.04 -19.25 -17.54
CA LEU A 493 -63.02 -18.44 -16.88
C LEU A 493 -63.63 -17.30 -16.05
N LEU A 494 -64.70 -16.70 -16.54
CA LEU A 494 -65.44 -15.65 -15.84
C LEU A 494 -66.48 -16.19 -14.82
N SER A 495 -66.59 -17.51 -14.65
CA SER A 495 -67.55 -18.12 -13.70
C SER A 495 -66.97 -18.43 -12.32
N GLU A 496 -65.67 -18.21 -12.12
CA GLU A 496 -65.01 -18.40 -10.82
C GLU A 496 -65.46 -17.32 -9.82
N PRO A 497 -65.53 -17.63 -8.50
CA PRO A 497 -65.78 -16.63 -7.47
C PRO A 497 -64.73 -15.53 -7.53
N ASP A 498 -65.15 -14.27 -7.38
CA ASP A 498 -64.29 -13.07 -7.44
C ASP A 498 -63.70 -12.74 -8.83
N ARG A 499 -64.16 -13.41 -9.90
CA ARG A 499 -63.93 -13.02 -11.31
C ARG A 499 -65.13 -12.28 -11.87
N GLY A 500 -64.88 -11.27 -12.68
CA GLY A 500 -65.92 -10.53 -13.41
C GLY A 500 -65.82 -9.02 -13.30
N THR A 501 -64.71 -8.51 -12.75
CA THR A 501 -64.35 -7.10 -12.89
C THR A 501 -64.11 -6.79 -14.37
N PRO A 502 -64.26 -5.53 -14.81
CA PRO A 502 -63.87 -5.12 -16.15
C PRO A 502 -62.44 -5.55 -16.51
N LEU A 503 -61.48 -5.46 -15.59
CA LEU A 503 -60.12 -5.95 -15.79
C LEU A 503 -60.07 -7.47 -16.01
N ASP A 504 -60.77 -8.27 -15.21
CA ASP A 504 -60.87 -9.72 -15.43
C ASP A 504 -61.48 -10.05 -16.79
N ILE A 505 -62.47 -9.27 -17.25
CA ILE A 505 -63.12 -9.46 -18.55
C ILE A 505 -62.12 -9.19 -19.68
N LEU A 506 -61.38 -8.09 -19.62
CA LEU A 506 -60.37 -7.75 -20.62
C LEU A 506 -59.24 -8.81 -20.65
N MET A 507 -58.72 -9.19 -19.48
CA MET A 507 -57.71 -10.25 -19.34
C MET A 507 -58.22 -11.61 -19.83
N ALA A 508 -59.48 -11.95 -19.55
CA ALA A 508 -60.07 -13.18 -20.02
C ALA A 508 -60.32 -13.15 -21.54
N ILE A 509 -60.63 -12.01 -22.14
CA ILE A 509 -60.78 -11.90 -23.60
C ILE A 509 -59.42 -12.07 -24.29
N ASP A 510 -58.39 -11.41 -23.76
CA ASP A 510 -57.02 -11.50 -24.26
C ASP A 510 -56.46 -12.93 -24.10
N SER A 511 -56.79 -13.60 -22.99
CA SER A 511 -56.36 -14.97 -22.70
C SER A 511 -57.20 -16.07 -23.37
N ALA A 512 -58.52 -15.90 -23.48
CA ALA A 512 -59.48 -16.95 -23.82
C ALA A 512 -59.96 -16.89 -25.27
N ALA A 513 -59.06 -17.21 -26.20
CA ALA A 513 -59.46 -17.61 -27.55
C ALA A 513 -58.36 -18.36 -28.32
N GLY A 514 -57.29 -18.83 -27.67
CA GLY A 514 -56.16 -19.42 -28.39
C GLY A 514 -55.31 -18.41 -29.18
N GLY A 515 -55.29 -17.14 -28.75
CA GLY A 515 -54.42 -16.09 -29.31
C GLY A 515 -55.01 -15.25 -30.43
N ASP A 516 -56.31 -15.35 -30.71
CA ASP A 516 -56.94 -14.63 -31.83
C ASP A 516 -57.28 -13.15 -31.53
N PHE A 517 -57.33 -12.72 -30.26
CA PHE A 517 -57.71 -11.36 -29.86
C PHE A 517 -56.62 -10.70 -28.99
N ASN A 518 -56.20 -9.49 -29.37
CA ASN A 518 -55.35 -8.60 -28.57
C ASN A 518 -56.20 -7.43 -28.06
N VAL A 519 -56.19 -7.21 -26.75
CA VAL A 519 -56.98 -6.19 -26.06
C VAL A 519 -56.09 -5.01 -25.69
N GLU A 520 -56.52 -3.81 -26.07
CA GLU A 520 -55.85 -2.56 -25.73
C GLU A 520 -56.82 -1.62 -25.00
N VAL A 521 -56.28 -0.82 -24.10
CA VAL A 521 -57.00 0.21 -23.35
C VAL A 521 -56.30 1.54 -23.60
N ASN A 522 -57.02 2.55 -24.12
CA ASN A 522 -56.44 3.80 -24.64
C ASN A 522 -55.27 3.56 -25.65
N GLY A 523 -55.28 2.44 -26.37
CA GLY A 523 -54.21 2.07 -27.32
C GLY A 523 -52.96 1.44 -26.69
N GLN A 524 -52.99 1.09 -25.40
CA GLN A 524 -51.93 0.33 -24.72
C GLN A 524 -52.38 -1.11 -24.48
N SER A 525 -51.51 -2.10 -24.68
CA SER A 525 -51.87 -3.52 -24.45
C SER A 525 -52.27 -3.73 -23.00
N ILE A 526 -53.35 -4.48 -22.76
CA ILE A 526 -53.79 -4.81 -21.40
C ILE A 526 -52.73 -5.64 -20.65
N LEU A 527 -51.91 -6.41 -21.38
CA LEU A 527 -50.82 -7.20 -20.80
C LEU A 527 -49.66 -6.33 -20.30
N ASP A 528 -49.43 -5.16 -20.92
CA ASP A 528 -48.42 -4.20 -20.48
C ASP A 528 -48.86 -3.42 -19.23
N LEU A 529 -50.18 -3.33 -19.00
CA LEU A 529 -50.80 -2.63 -17.88
C LEU A 529 -51.09 -3.53 -16.67
N PHE A 530 -51.08 -4.85 -16.83
CA PHE A 530 -51.42 -5.78 -15.75
C PHE A 530 -50.19 -6.12 -14.88
N PRO A 531 -50.31 -6.23 -13.54
CA PRO A 531 -51.52 -6.04 -12.72
C PRO A 531 -51.73 -4.61 -12.21
N ASP A 532 -50.67 -3.78 -12.16
CA ASP A 532 -50.66 -2.55 -11.35
C ASP A 532 -50.80 -1.25 -12.15
N GLY A 533 -50.82 -1.32 -13.49
CA GLY A 533 -50.92 -0.19 -14.41
C GLY A 533 -52.36 0.20 -14.74
N ILE A 534 -53.37 -0.53 -14.26
CA ILE A 534 -54.79 -0.25 -14.49
C ILE A 534 -55.61 -0.68 -13.27
N ASN A 535 -56.62 0.09 -12.91
CA ASN A 535 -57.50 -0.27 -11.79
C ASN A 535 -58.42 -1.47 -12.13
N GLU A 536 -58.98 -2.13 -11.11
CA GLU A 536 -59.86 -3.31 -11.30
C GLU A 536 -61.11 -2.99 -12.16
N GLU A 537 -61.59 -1.74 -12.11
CA GLU A 537 -62.72 -1.28 -12.95
C GLU A 537 -62.33 -0.97 -14.40
N ALA A 538 -61.05 -1.05 -14.74
CA ALA A 538 -60.49 -0.66 -16.04
C ALA A 538 -60.86 0.77 -16.47
N THR A 539 -61.12 1.67 -15.52
CA THR A 539 -61.52 3.07 -15.74
C THR A 539 -60.38 4.06 -15.60
N GLU A 540 -59.26 3.68 -14.97
CA GLU A 540 -58.09 4.52 -14.78
C GLU A 540 -56.80 3.72 -15.03
N ILE A 541 -55.90 4.30 -15.80
CA ILE A 541 -54.53 3.82 -16.03
C ILE A 541 -53.60 4.59 -15.08
N TYR A 542 -52.74 3.85 -14.37
CA TYR A 542 -51.72 4.43 -13.52
C TYR A 542 -50.44 4.62 -14.34
N SER A 543 -50.09 5.89 -14.58
CA SER A 543 -48.80 6.27 -15.17
C SER A 543 -47.93 6.88 -14.07
N ARG A 544 -46.75 6.30 -13.83
CA ARG A 544 -45.78 6.90 -12.93
C ARG A 544 -45.13 8.11 -13.63
N SER A 545 -45.09 9.26 -12.98
CA SER A 545 -44.47 10.48 -13.52
C SER A 545 -43.10 10.69 -12.88
N SER A 546 -42.16 11.20 -13.67
CA SER A 546 -40.80 11.58 -13.26
C SER A 546 -40.74 12.82 -12.36
N ALA A 547 -41.87 13.49 -12.09
CA ALA A 547 -41.87 14.68 -11.26
C ALA A 547 -41.62 14.29 -9.80
N GLU A 548 -40.71 15.01 -9.14
CA GLU A 548 -40.55 14.99 -7.69
C GLU A 548 -41.68 15.79 -7.03
N ILE A 549 -41.99 15.51 -5.77
CA ILE A 549 -42.77 16.43 -4.95
C ILE A 549 -41.94 17.72 -4.89
N GLU A 550 -42.34 18.75 -5.65
CA GLU A 550 -41.87 20.13 -5.42
C GLU A 550 -42.26 20.51 -4.00
N GLY A 551 -41.36 20.24 -3.07
CA GLY A 551 -41.66 20.32 -1.65
C GLY A 551 -40.47 20.14 -0.72
N THR A 552 -39.23 20.11 -1.20
CA THR A 552 -38.06 20.38 -0.34
C THR A 552 -36.92 20.91 -1.19
N THR A 553 -36.79 22.23 -1.26
CA THR A 553 -35.49 22.85 -1.51
C THR A 553 -34.52 22.29 -0.46
N MET A 554 -33.41 21.69 -0.89
CA MET A 554 -32.23 21.65 -0.02
C MET A 554 -31.91 23.11 0.28
N GLU A 555 -32.23 23.58 1.49
CA GLU A 555 -31.73 24.87 1.94
C GLU A 555 -30.21 24.76 1.95
N PRO A 556 -29.48 25.63 1.22
CA PRO A 556 -28.05 25.72 1.39
C PRO A 556 -27.78 26.13 2.83
N LEU A 557 -26.96 25.36 3.55
CA LEU A 557 -26.44 25.79 4.84
C LEU A 557 -25.68 27.12 4.64
N PRO A 558 -25.84 28.11 5.54
CA PRO A 558 -25.25 29.42 5.34
C PRO A 558 -23.74 29.34 5.52
N VAL A 559 -22.99 29.67 4.47
CA VAL A 559 -21.57 30.02 4.56
C VAL A 559 -21.40 31.41 3.95
N GLU A 560 -20.83 32.33 4.72
CA GLU A 560 -20.69 33.75 4.37
C GLU A 560 -19.75 34.00 3.18
N ASN A 561 -20.27 34.79 2.23
CA ASN A 561 -19.66 35.82 1.36
C ASN A 561 -18.57 35.49 0.32
N GLY A 562 -18.84 35.90 -0.94
CA GLY A 562 -17.81 36.20 -1.94
C GLY A 562 -18.23 36.47 -3.41
N GLU A 563 -19.04 37.51 -3.66
CA GLU A 563 -19.20 38.38 -4.88
C GLU A 563 -19.52 37.83 -6.31
N GLU A 564 -20.47 38.52 -6.96
CA GLU A 564 -20.98 38.40 -8.36
C GLU A 564 -20.10 39.12 -9.41
N VAL A 565 -20.11 38.66 -10.68
CA VAL A 565 -20.00 39.52 -11.89
C VAL A 565 -20.80 38.96 -13.09
N GLU A 566 -21.55 39.85 -13.77
CA GLU A 566 -22.31 39.65 -15.03
C GLU A 566 -21.43 39.59 -16.31
N THR A 567 -21.91 38.85 -17.32
CA THR A 567 -21.31 38.65 -18.68
C THR A 567 -21.72 39.69 -19.74
N PRO A 568 -20.87 39.99 -20.74
CA PRO A 568 -21.31 40.56 -22.02
C PRO A 568 -21.01 39.67 -23.26
N GLU A 569 -21.91 39.70 -24.25
CA GLU A 569 -21.82 39.06 -25.59
C GLU A 569 -20.67 39.64 -26.44
N ILE A 570 -19.93 38.79 -27.18
CA ILE A 570 -18.75 39.14 -28.00
C ILE A 570 -18.98 38.85 -29.51
N GLU A 571 -18.63 39.81 -30.38
CA GLU A 571 -18.56 39.69 -31.86
C GLU A 571 -17.47 38.70 -32.33
N LYS A 572 -17.75 37.93 -33.39
CA LYS A 572 -16.82 36.92 -33.97
C LYS A 572 -15.50 37.56 -34.43
N ARG A 573 -14.39 37.21 -33.76
CA ARG A 573 -13.01 37.68 -34.07
C ARG A 573 -12.54 37.15 -35.42
N LEU A 574 -11.68 37.90 -36.13
CA LEU A 574 -11.01 37.41 -37.35
C LEU A 574 -10.00 36.33 -36.98
N LEU A 575 -9.87 35.27 -37.79
CA LEU A 575 -8.98 34.14 -37.50
C LEU A 575 -7.51 34.57 -37.32
N SER A 576 -7.07 35.59 -38.07
CA SER A 576 -5.74 36.20 -37.92
C SER A 576 -5.53 36.83 -36.54
N ASP A 577 -6.59 37.41 -35.96
CA ASP A 577 -6.52 38.04 -34.64
C ASP A 577 -6.47 36.97 -33.53
N ILE A 578 -7.06 35.79 -33.78
CA ILE A 578 -6.99 34.63 -32.87
C ILE A 578 -5.59 34.01 -32.91
N GLN A 579 -5.00 33.80 -34.09
CA GLN A 579 -3.60 33.38 -34.23
C GLN A 579 -2.67 34.36 -33.50
N GLU A 580 -2.79 35.66 -33.76
CA GLU A 580 -1.94 36.68 -33.12
C GLU A 580 -2.11 36.69 -31.59
N SER A 581 -3.34 36.52 -31.09
CA SER A 581 -3.63 36.47 -29.64
C SER A 581 -3.06 35.22 -28.96
N LEU A 582 -3.00 34.08 -29.65
CA LEU A 582 -2.47 32.83 -29.10
C LEU A 582 -0.95 32.71 -29.26
N SER A 583 -0.34 33.46 -30.19
CA SER A 583 1.11 33.53 -30.39
C SER A 583 1.80 34.64 -29.59
N ASN A 584 1.04 35.51 -28.92
CA ASN A 584 1.61 36.60 -28.14
C ASN A 584 1.89 36.16 -26.69
N GLU A 585 3.17 36.12 -26.33
CA GLU A 585 3.61 35.67 -25.00
C GLU A 585 3.02 36.50 -23.86
N GLY A 586 2.78 37.79 -24.08
CA GLY A 586 2.22 38.68 -23.07
C GLY A 586 0.77 38.39 -22.68
N ASP A 587 0.07 37.54 -23.45
CA ASP A 587 -1.31 37.13 -23.19
C ASP A 587 -1.41 35.78 -22.48
N LEU A 588 -0.27 35.09 -22.24
CA LEU A 588 -0.19 33.85 -21.48
C LEU A 588 -0.20 34.12 -19.97
N VAL A 589 -0.95 33.31 -19.22
CA VAL A 589 -0.99 33.32 -17.75
C VAL A 589 -0.20 32.14 -17.23
N SER A 590 0.83 32.40 -16.41
CA SER A 590 1.65 31.34 -15.79
C SER A 590 0.98 30.77 -14.53
N THR A 591 0.96 29.45 -14.44
CA THR A 591 0.52 28.69 -13.27
C THR A 591 1.59 27.67 -12.93
N ILE A 592 2.07 27.68 -11.69
CA ILE A 592 3.07 26.71 -11.23
C ILE A 592 2.37 25.39 -10.91
N ALA A 593 2.78 24.31 -11.57
CA ALA A 593 2.30 22.95 -11.30
C ALA A 593 3.04 22.34 -10.08
N GLY A 594 2.49 21.25 -9.52
CA GLY A 594 2.98 20.64 -8.28
C GLY A 594 4.40 20.05 -8.31
N ASP A 595 5.08 20.07 -9.46
CA ASP A 595 6.42 19.53 -9.74
C ASP A 595 7.47 20.63 -10.11
N ASP A 596 7.23 21.88 -9.67
CA ASP A 596 7.99 23.08 -10.04
C ASP A 596 8.03 23.38 -11.56
N SER A 597 7.21 22.70 -12.38
CA SER A 597 7.01 23.10 -13.78
C SER A 597 6.02 24.26 -13.85
N VAL A 598 6.12 25.07 -14.90
CA VAL A 598 5.28 26.24 -15.13
C VAL A 598 4.46 26.01 -16.37
N LEU A 599 3.14 25.99 -16.20
CA LEU A 599 2.17 25.90 -17.27
C LEU A 599 1.72 27.32 -17.65
N TYR A 600 1.91 27.69 -18.89
CA TYR A 600 1.46 28.98 -19.43
C TYR A 600 0.20 28.74 -20.24
N THR A 601 -0.92 29.35 -19.81
CA THR A 601 -2.24 29.10 -20.40
C THR A 601 -2.84 30.36 -21.01
N ASN A 602 -3.53 30.24 -22.14
CA ASN A 602 -4.34 31.31 -22.70
C ASN A 602 -5.64 30.75 -23.30
N THR A 603 -6.77 31.32 -22.92
CA THR A 603 -8.09 30.93 -23.42
C THR A 603 -8.66 32.04 -24.29
N VAL A 604 -8.99 31.71 -25.55
CA VAL A 604 -9.55 32.65 -26.51
C VAL A 604 -10.88 32.10 -27.04
N ASN A 605 -11.92 32.93 -27.02
CA ASN A 605 -13.20 32.58 -27.65
C ASN A 605 -13.06 32.56 -29.17
N PHE A 606 -13.43 31.44 -29.79
CA PHE A 606 -13.38 31.26 -31.23
C PHE A 606 -14.66 31.79 -31.90
N ASP A 607 -15.82 31.41 -31.38
CA ASP A 607 -17.12 31.99 -31.73
C ASP A 607 -18.11 32.00 -30.55
N GLN A 608 -19.43 31.94 -30.81
CA GLN A 608 -20.46 31.96 -29.75
C GLN A 608 -20.61 30.62 -29.02
N GLU A 609 -20.14 29.51 -29.61
CA GLU A 609 -20.29 28.16 -29.05
C GLU A 609 -18.95 27.53 -28.67
N TYR A 610 -17.85 27.87 -29.35
CA TYR A 610 -16.54 27.24 -29.15
C TYR A 610 -15.48 28.19 -28.58
N SER A 611 -14.66 27.67 -27.66
CA SER A 611 -13.48 28.34 -27.09
C SER A 611 -12.24 27.47 -27.25
N LEU A 612 -11.08 28.12 -27.38
CA LEU A 612 -9.77 27.48 -27.52
C LEU A 612 -8.93 27.69 -26.27
N ASN A 613 -8.39 26.60 -25.71
CA ASN A 613 -7.47 26.63 -24.57
C ASN A 613 -6.08 26.21 -25.02
N LEU A 614 -5.13 27.14 -24.99
CA LEU A 614 -3.72 26.87 -25.22
C LEU A 614 -3.03 26.59 -23.90
N GLU A 615 -2.29 25.49 -23.83
CA GLU A 615 -1.37 25.15 -22.74
C GLU A 615 0.05 25.02 -23.28
N VAL A 616 1.00 25.76 -22.70
CA VAL A 616 2.43 25.69 -23.02
C VAL A 616 3.18 25.24 -21.77
N HIS A 617 3.87 24.11 -21.85
CA HIS A 617 4.54 23.49 -20.72
C HIS A 617 6.01 23.92 -20.69
N SER A 618 6.42 24.53 -19.58
CA SER A 618 7.82 24.83 -19.30
C SER A 618 8.26 24.07 -18.06
N PRO A 619 9.47 23.47 -18.04
CA PRO A 619 10.00 22.88 -16.82
C PRO A 619 10.29 23.94 -15.76
N GLU A 620 10.49 25.22 -16.07
CA GLU A 620 10.76 26.26 -15.07
C GLU A 620 10.22 27.63 -15.52
N GLU A 621 10.09 28.58 -14.59
CA GLU A 621 9.67 29.94 -14.94
C GLU A 621 10.78 30.63 -15.74
N VAL A 622 10.45 31.11 -16.94
CA VAL A 622 11.40 31.81 -17.82
C VAL A 622 10.94 33.22 -18.13
N ASP A 623 11.91 34.12 -18.34
CA ASP A 623 11.65 35.52 -18.74
C ASP A 623 11.14 35.63 -20.19
N ASN A 624 11.46 34.64 -21.05
CA ASN A 624 11.02 34.56 -22.44
C ASN A 624 10.92 33.10 -22.92
N LEU A 625 9.72 32.66 -23.30
CA LEU A 625 9.41 31.30 -23.73
C LEU A 625 10.04 30.94 -25.08
N SER A 626 10.36 31.92 -25.92
CA SER A 626 11.05 31.66 -27.20
C SER A 626 12.53 31.25 -27.06
N ASP A 627 13.10 31.43 -25.87
CA ASP A 627 14.48 31.04 -25.57
C ASP A 627 14.63 29.57 -25.13
N ILE A 628 13.51 28.86 -24.93
CA ILE A 628 13.48 27.45 -24.51
C ILE A 628 12.59 26.62 -25.43
N LYS A 629 12.81 25.30 -25.44
CA LYS A 629 11.94 24.38 -26.17
C LYS A 629 10.72 24.07 -25.32
N ALA A 630 9.60 24.76 -25.60
CA ALA A 630 8.38 24.68 -24.79
C ALA A 630 7.24 23.95 -25.53
N PRO A 631 6.96 22.66 -25.21
CA PRO A 631 5.88 21.93 -25.86
C PRO A 631 4.50 22.50 -25.49
N TRP A 632 3.56 22.42 -26.42
CA TRP A 632 2.24 23.04 -26.27
C TRP A 632 1.10 22.21 -26.84
N THR A 633 -0.11 22.46 -26.34
CA THR A 633 -1.35 21.80 -26.77
C THR A 633 -2.47 22.83 -26.91
N LEU A 634 -3.38 22.63 -27.87
CA LEU A 634 -4.50 23.53 -28.13
C LEU A 634 -5.81 22.73 -28.15
N GLU A 635 -6.60 22.90 -27.10
CA GLU A 635 -7.86 22.20 -26.87
C GLU A 635 -9.06 23.02 -27.38
N VAL A 636 -10.08 22.36 -27.94
CA VAL A 636 -11.37 22.95 -28.29
C VAL A 636 -12.42 22.56 -27.27
N THR A 637 -13.12 23.54 -26.73
CA THR A 637 -14.20 23.34 -25.74
C THR A 637 -15.52 23.95 -26.23
N ARG A 638 -16.66 23.34 -25.87
CA ARG A 638 -18.02 23.88 -26.04
C ARG A 638 -18.76 23.78 -24.71
N ASP A 639 -19.37 24.86 -24.26
CA ASP A 639 -20.04 24.94 -22.95
C ASP A 639 -19.18 24.39 -21.79
N ASN A 640 -17.86 24.69 -21.81
CA ASN A 640 -16.87 24.24 -20.82
C ASN A 640 -16.61 22.72 -20.77
N HIS A 641 -17.10 21.96 -21.75
CA HIS A 641 -16.75 20.56 -21.95
C HIS A 641 -15.68 20.43 -23.05
N SER A 642 -14.63 19.66 -22.78
CA SER A 642 -13.60 19.32 -23.77
C SER A 642 -14.18 18.49 -24.89
N LEU A 643 -13.96 18.92 -26.13
CA LEU A 643 -14.31 18.16 -27.33
C LEU A 643 -13.10 17.41 -27.91
N GLY A 644 -11.89 17.73 -27.45
CA GLY A 644 -10.62 17.20 -27.95
C GLY A 644 -9.64 18.29 -28.37
N TYR A 645 -8.50 17.88 -28.91
CA TYR A 645 -7.39 18.78 -29.24
C TYR A 645 -7.35 19.11 -30.73
N LEU A 646 -7.25 20.40 -31.05
CA LEU A 646 -7.09 20.87 -32.42
C LEU A 646 -5.67 20.65 -32.95
N ALA A 647 -4.67 20.90 -32.09
CA ALA A 647 -3.26 20.79 -32.43
C ALA A 647 -2.38 20.62 -31.18
N TYR A 648 -1.16 20.14 -31.36
CA TYR A 648 -0.10 20.09 -30.36
C TYR A 648 1.27 20.18 -31.04
N GLY A 649 2.29 20.67 -30.34
CA GLY A 649 3.62 20.91 -30.90
C GLY A 649 4.75 20.90 -29.88
N GLU A 650 6.00 20.74 -30.36
CA GLU A 650 7.18 20.56 -29.50
C GLU A 650 7.81 21.86 -29.01
N ASP A 651 7.60 22.97 -29.73
CA ASP A 651 8.22 24.27 -29.43
C ASP A 651 7.27 25.42 -29.81
N TRP A 652 6.66 26.04 -28.79
CA TRP A 652 5.71 27.14 -28.98
C TRP A 652 6.40 28.40 -29.53
N GLY A 653 7.64 28.68 -29.14
CA GLY A 653 8.32 29.92 -29.52
C GLY A 653 8.82 29.95 -30.95
N ASN A 654 9.12 28.78 -31.53
CA ASN A 654 9.73 28.66 -32.85
C ASN A 654 8.82 28.01 -33.91
N ASP A 655 7.90 27.13 -33.51
CA ASP A 655 7.14 26.26 -34.42
C ASP A 655 5.59 26.43 -34.30
N PHE A 656 5.09 27.48 -33.64
CA PHE A 656 3.64 27.72 -33.46
C PHE A 656 2.99 28.43 -34.67
N GLU A 657 2.47 27.65 -35.62
CA GLU A 657 1.63 28.12 -36.74
C GLU A 657 0.34 27.28 -36.82
N ILE A 658 -0.84 27.90 -36.61
CA ILE A 658 -2.14 27.18 -36.54
C ILE A 658 -3.23 27.77 -37.48
N GLU A 659 -2.85 28.63 -38.43
CA GLU A 659 -3.81 29.33 -39.30
C GLU A 659 -4.65 28.35 -40.16
N ASP A 660 -4.04 27.27 -40.62
CA ASP A 660 -4.71 26.23 -41.43
C ASP A 660 -5.69 25.42 -40.55
N GLU A 661 -5.29 25.10 -39.32
CA GLU A 661 -6.10 24.40 -38.31
C GLU A 661 -7.30 25.23 -37.88
N LEU A 662 -7.13 26.54 -37.64
CA LEU A 662 -8.22 27.46 -37.33
C LEU A 662 -9.19 27.61 -38.51
N THR A 663 -8.68 27.62 -39.75
CA THR A 663 -9.51 27.64 -40.96
C THR A 663 -10.31 26.34 -41.11
N ASN A 664 -9.70 25.20 -40.79
CA ASN A 664 -10.38 23.91 -40.78
C ASN A 664 -11.45 23.86 -39.69
N LEU A 665 -11.17 24.38 -38.49
CA LEU A 665 -12.13 24.44 -37.39
C LEU A 665 -13.36 25.29 -37.74
N ASP A 666 -13.19 26.46 -38.38
CA ASP A 666 -14.33 27.29 -38.81
C ASP A 666 -15.24 26.55 -39.81
N ASN A 667 -14.63 25.76 -40.71
CA ASN A 667 -15.38 24.91 -41.65
C ASN A 667 -16.10 23.74 -40.96
N TRP A 668 -15.47 23.10 -39.97
CA TRP A 668 -16.06 21.99 -39.21
C TRP A 668 -17.19 22.48 -38.30
N ALA A 669 -17.03 23.66 -37.68
CA ALA A 669 -18.07 24.30 -36.89
C ALA A 669 -19.30 24.63 -37.76
N ALA A 670 -19.09 25.18 -38.97
CA ALA A 670 -20.17 25.47 -39.92
C ALA A 670 -20.93 24.22 -40.42
N THR A 671 -20.33 23.03 -40.30
CA THR A 671 -20.92 21.75 -40.71
C THR A 671 -21.29 20.82 -39.55
N ASN A 672 -21.10 21.28 -38.30
CA ASN A 672 -21.31 20.55 -37.05
C ASN A 672 -20.57 19.19 -36.98
N GLN A 673 -19.30 19.16 -37.44
CA GLN A 673 -18.46 17.96 -37.48
C GLN A 673 -17.17 18.06 -36.65
N VAL A 674 -17.12 19.00 -35.70
CA VAL A 674 -15.91 19.32 -34.92
C VAL A 674 -15.38 18.08 -34.18
N GLU A 675 -16.22 17.37 -33.44
CA GLU A 675 -15.85 16.20 -32.60
C GLU A 675 -15.24 15.02 -33.39
N HIS A 676 -15.40 14.97 -34.72
CA HIS A 676 -14.89 13.87 -35.54
C HIS A 676 -13.47 14.08 -36.08
N HIS A 677 -12.87 15.26 -35.84
CA HIS A 677 -11.59 15.66 -36.45
C HIS A 677 -10.54 16.12 -35.43
N LEU A 678 -10.84 16.04 -34.13
CA LEU A 678 -9.94 16.42 -33.05
C LEU A 678 -9.10 15.22 -32.58
N TYR A 679 -7.88 15.51 -32.12
CA TYR A 679 -7.02 14.53 -31.48
C TYR A 679 -7.53 14.20 -30.07
N SER A 680 -7.34 12.94 -29.65
CA SER A 680 -7.76 12.46 -28.33
C SER A 680 -6.76 12.84 -27.23
N GLN A 681 -7.24 12.88 -25.99
CA GLN A 681 -6.39 13.10 -24.80
C GLN A 681 -5.24 12.09 -24.71
N GLU A 682 -5.48 10.83 -25.09
CA GLU A 682 -4.47 9.76 -25.02
C GLU A 682 -3.32 9.99 -26.02
N GLU A 683 -3.61 10.52 -27.20
CA GLU A 683 -2.61 10.89 -28.20
C GLU A 683 -1.73 12.04 -27.71
N VAL A 684 -2.34 13.07 -27.12
CA VAL A 684 -1.62 14.24 -26.58
C VAL A 684 -0.82 13.89 -25.32
N ASN A 685 -1.36 13.08 -24.41
CA ASN A 685 -0.64 12.64 -23.21
C ASN A 685 0.56 11.75 -23.54
N SER A 686 0.46 10.97 -24.62
CA SER A 686 1.59 10.19 -25.14
C SER A 686 2.69 11.08 -25.71
N PHE A 687 2.31 12.22 -26.30
CA PHE A 687 3.24 13.23 -26.81
C PHE A 687 3.95 14.00 -25.68
N LEU A 688 3.26 14.36 -24.59
CA LEU A 688 3.87 15.14 -23.49
C LEU A 688 4.76 14.31 -22.56
N LYS A 689 4.55 13.00 -22.45
CA LYS A 689 5.30 12.08 -21.55
C LYS A 689 6.84 12.05 -21.71
N PRO A 690 7.42 12.10 -22.93
CA PRO A 690 8.88 12.05 -23.10
C PRO A 690 9.60 13.36 -22.73
N LEU A 691 8.88 14.48 -22.61
CA LEU A 691 9.46 15.82 -22.45
C LEU A 691 9.57 16.25 -20.98
N THR A 692 8.76 15.69 -20.08
CA THR A 692 8.80 15.96 -18.63
C THR A 692 9.85 15.12 -17.88
N ALA A 693 10.40 14.06 -18.50
CA ALA A 693 11.41 13.19 -17.89
C ALA A 693 12.87 13.73 -17.96
N GLU A 694 13.14 14.82 -18.69
CA GLU A 694 14.50 15.40 -18.79
C GLU A 694 14.88 16.30 -17.59
N LYS A 695 13.94 16.63 -16.69
CA LYS A 695 14.16 17.60 -15.59
C LYS A 695 14.88 17.01 -14.37
N GLU A 696 14.77 15.70 -14.10
CA GLU A 696 15.38 15.10 -12.89
C GLU A 696 16.90 14.85 -13.00
N ALA A 697 17.50 14.98 -14.19
CA ALA A 697 18.91 14.62 -14.41
C ALA A 697 19.92 15.79 -14.34
N VAL A 698 19.49 17.06 -14.19
CA VAL A 698 20.37 18.24 -14.40
C VAL A 698 20.74 18.99 -13.12
N GLY A 699 20.05 18.78 -12.00
CA GLY A 699 20.18 19.59 -10.79
C GLY A 699 20.92 18.95 -9.62
N GLU A 700 22.22 18.63 -9.77
CA GLU A 700 23.26 18.80 -8.73
C GLU A 700 24.50 17.93 -9.00
N LEU A 701 25.53 18.54 -9.60
CA LEU A 701 26.94 18.37 -9.20
C LEU A 701 27.80 19.36 -10.00
N LYS A 702 27.80 20.63 -9.56
CA LYS A 702 28.87 21.58 -9.88
C LYS A 702 29.78 21.75 -8.67
N SER A 703 31.09 21.71 -8.95
CA SER A 703 32.22 22.24 -8.16
C SER A 703 32.90 21.28 -7.17
N TYR A 704 34.02 20.68 -7.58
CA TYR A 704 35.33 21.35 -7.53
C TYR A 704 36.29 20.71 -8.54
N GLY A 705 36.66 21.49 -9.55
CA GLY A 705 37.70 21.16 -10.52
C GLY A 705 39.11 21.38 -9.96
N THR A 706 39.91 20.32 -10.07
CA THR A 706 41.14 20.25 -10.86
C THR A 706 42.29 21.21 -10.55
N PHE A 707 43.45 20.62 -10.21
CA PHE A 707 44.74 21.11 -10.69
C PHE A 707 45.27 20.18 -11.81
N ILE A 708 44.85 20.53 -13.04
CA ILE A 708 45.53 20.71 -14.35
C ILE A 708 46.79 19.83 -14.60
N ILE A 709 47.06 19.26 -15.79
CA ILE A 709 47.35 19.86 -17.12
C ILE A 709 47.56 18.71 -18.14
N ASP A 710 47.13 18.69 -19.41
CA ASP A 710 46.50 19.64 -20.36
C ASP A 710 45.77 18.88 -21.48
N ASP A 711 44.70 19.52 -21.96
CA ASP A 711 44.17 19.73 -23.33
C ASP A 711 43.74 18.60 -24.28
N ASP A 712 42.52 18.83 -24.81
CA ASP A 712 41.71 18.13 -25.83
C ASP A 712 40.97 16.86 -25.36
N PHE A 713 39.95 16.90 -24.51
CA PHE A 713 38.66 17.63 -24.63
C PHE A 713 37.86 17.25 -25.88
N LEU A 714 37.33 16.01 -25.89
CA LEU A 714 36.21 15.43 -26.68
C LEU A 714 36.12 13.92 -26.31
N GLU A 715 35.75 13.51 -25.10
CA GLU A 715 34.34 13.47 -24.71
C GLU A 715 33.39 13.57 -25.92
N ARG A 716 32.90 12.40 -26.38
CA ARG A 716 31.49 12.15 -26.71
C ARG A 716 31.29 10.69 -27.14
N ARG A 717 30.72 9.92 -26.20
CA ARG A 717 29.86 8.74 -26.40
C ARG A 717 30.48 7.41 -26.85
N TYR A 718 31.56 6.96 -26.20
CA TYR A 718 31.91 5.53 -26.19
C TYR A 718 31.49 4.90 -24.85
N GLY A 719 30.27 4.35 -24.82
CA GLY A 719 29.77 3.45 -23.77
C GLY A 719 28.99 2.23 -24.32
N SER A 720 28.81 2.13 -25.64
CA SER A 720 27.94 1.14 -26.28
C SER A 720 28.60 -0.22 -26.58
N VAL A 721 29.92 -0.36 -26.44
CA VAL A 721 30.65 -1.56 -26.90
C VAL A 721 30.73 -2.66 -25.84
N GLU A 722 30.74 -2.34 -24.55
CA GLU A 722 30.77 -3.37 -23.48
C GLU A 722 29.40 -4.00 -23.23
N HIS A 723 28.33 -3.19 -23.21
CA HIS A 723 26.94 -3.62 -23.00
C HIS A 723 26.38 -4.52 -24.11
N ASP A 724 26.79 -4.34 -25.38
CA ASP A 724 26.34 -5.23 -26.48
C ASP A 724 27.06 -6.60 -26.45
N ASN A 725 28.26 -6.67 -25.84
CA ASN A 725 29.01 -7.91 -25.70
C ASN A 725 28.45 -8.83 -24.60
N SER A 726 27.90 -8.28 -23.51
CA SER A 726 27.25 -9.07 -22.44
C SER A 726 25.96 -9.73 -22.94
N ILE A 727 25.11 -8.99 -23.67
CA ILE A 727 23.87 -9.51 -24.28
C ILE A 727 24.18 -10.65 -25.25
N ARG A 728 25.14 -10.47 -26.17
CA ARG A 728 25.51 -11.53 -27.12
C ARG A 728 25.97 -12.79 -26.39
N THR A 729 26.77 -12.63 -25.33
CA THR A 729 27.31 -13.75 -24.55
C THR A 729 26.21 -14.50 -23.79
N ALA A 730 25.27 -13.79 -23.16
CA ALA A 730 24.15 -14.41 -22.46
C ALA A 730 23.21 -15.16 -23.41
N ILE A 731 22.92 -14.61 -24.59
CA ILE A 731 22.13 -15.31 -25.63
C ILE A 731 22.82 -16.60 -26.08
N GLU A 732 24.13 -16.56 -26.35
CA GLU A 732 24.90 -17.74 -26.71
C GLU A 732 24.89 -18.80 -25.60
N GLN A 733 24.98 -18.40 -24.33
CA GLN A 733 24.97 -19.32 -23.20
C GLN A 733 23.59 -19.92 -22.95
N LEU A 734 22.51 -19.13 -22.95
CA LEU A 734 21.14 -19.60 -22.74
C LEU A 734 20.65 -20.49 -23.90
N SER A 735 21.08 -20.18 -25.12
CA SER A 735 20.71 -20.96 -26.33
C SER A 735 21.54 -22.24 -26.52
N ASN A 736 22.63 -22.42 -25.77
CA ASN A 736 23.50 -23.59 -25.87
C ASN A 736 22.92 -24.78 -25.08
N LEU A 737 22.79 -25.91 -25.76
CA LEU A 737 22.12 -27.13 -25.29
C LEU A 737 22.99 -28.03 -24.40
N ILE A 738 24.19 -27.56 -24.08
CA ILE A 738 25.15 -28.25 -23.22
C ILE A 738 25.25 -27.50 -21.88
N GLY A 739 25.36 -28.25 -20.78
CA GLY A 739 25.61 -27.70 -19.44
C GLY A 739 24.36 -27.56 -18.56
N PHE A 740 23.32 -28.37 -18.81
CA PHE A 740 22.14 -28.46 -17.93
C PHE A 740 22.39 -29.45 -16.78
N ASN A 741 21.87 -29.12 -15.60
CA ASN A 741 21.70 -30.04 -14.48
C ASN A 741 20.29 -30.63 -14.55
N ASN A 742 20.17 -31.96 -14.50
CA ASN A 742 18.90 -32.66 -14.68
C ASN A 742 18.38 -33.17 -13.33
N MET A 743 17.10 -32.95 -13.05
CA MET A 743 16.46 -33.43 -11.82
C MET A 743 15.03 -33.94 -12.10
N PRO A 744 14.66 -35.14 -11.61
CA PRO A 744 13.28 -35.63 -11.71
C PRO A 744 12.37 -34.87 -10.72
N ILE A 745 11.17 -34.52 -11.18
CA ILE A 745 10.18 -33.73 -10.41
C ILE A 745 9.22 -34.65 -9.63
N ASN A 746 9.15 -35.93 -10.00
CA ASN A 746 8.29 -36.90 -9.34
C ASN A 746 9.01 -38.24 -9.10
N ASP A 747 8.53 -38.97 -8.09
CA ASP A 747 9.09 -40.27 -7.66
C ASP A 747 8.98 -41.37 -8.73
N GLN A 748 8.19 -41.13 -9.79
CA GLN A 748 8.05 -42.07 -10.91
C GLN A 748 8.97 -41.72 -12.10
N GLU A 749 9.79 -40.67 -11.98
CA GLU A 749 10.73 -40.15 -12.99
C GLU A 749 10.08 -39.89 -14.37
N THR A 750 8.78 -39.54 -14.37
CA THR A 750 8.03 -39.27 -15.62
C THR A 750 8.05 -37.79 -16.03
N GLU A 751 8.55 -36.91 -15.18
CA GLU A 751 8.70 -35.47 -15.40
C GLU A 751 10.06 -35.02 -14.88
N TRP A 752 10.75 -34.19 -15.65
CA TRP A 752 12.13 -33.76 -15.42
C TRP A 752 12.24 -32.25 -15.61
N VAL A 753 13.07 -31.61 -14.80
CA VAL A 753 13.51 -30.23 -14.98
C VAL A 753 15.00 -30.22 -15.32
N HIS A 754 15.36 -29.43 -16.33
CA HIS A 754 16.72 -29.20 -16.78
C HIS A 754 17.07 -27.74 -16.47
N THR A 755 17.99 -27.52 -15.54
CA THR A 755 18.35 -26.20 -15.01
C THR A 755 19.71 -25.74 -15.53
N LYS A 756 19.82 -24.47 -15.93
CA LYS A 756 21.08 -23.85 -16.36
C LYS A 756 21.22 -22.43 -15.81
N GLU A 757 22.38 -22.16 -15.22
CA GLU A 757 22.72 -20.84 -14.66
C GLU A 757 23.61 -20.04 -15.63
N VAL A 758 23.30 -18.76 -15.81
CA VAL A 758 24.03 -17.82 -16.67
C VAL A 758 24.22 -16.49 -15.92
N ASP A 759 25.46 -15.99 -15.88
CA ASP A 759 25.75 -14.66 -15.31
C ASP A 759 25.51 -13.57 -16.36
N PHE A 760 24.76 -12.54 -15.98
CA PHE A 760 24.42 -11.40 -16.84
C PHE A 760 24.54 -10.10 -16.04
N GLU A 761 25.61 -9.36 -16.31
CA GLU A 761 25.88 -8.03 -15.73
C GLU A 761 25.80 -7.98 -14.20
N GLY A 762 26.36 -8.99 -13.53
CA GLY A 762 26.38 -9.09 -12.08
C GLY A 762 25.09 -9.66 -11.46
N THR A 763 24.13 -10.05 -12.30
CA THR A 763 22.89 -10.72 -11.89
C THR A 763 22.85 -12.15 -12.45
N GLN A 764 22.39 -13.12 -11.66
CA GLN A 764 22.36 -14.52 -12.09
C GLN A 764 20.99 -14.88 -12.71
N LEU A 765 21.01 -15.49 -13.88
CA LEU A 765 19.84 -16.02 -14.59
C LEU A 765 19.76 -17.54 -14.45
N ILE A 766 18.57 -18.06 -14.17
CA ILE A 766 18.28 -19.50 -14.16
C ILE A 766 17.30 -19.82 -15.28
N LEU A 767 17.72 -20.64 -16.25
CA LEU A 767 16.84 -21.26 -17.24
C LEU A 767 16.44 -22.66 -16.78
N ASP A 768 15.15 -22.85 -16.56
CA ASP A 768 14.53 -24.15 -16.31
C ASP A 768 13.73 -24.61 -17.52
N VAL A 769 13.95 -25.85 -17.95
CA VAL A 769 13.25 -26.48 -19.08
C VAL A 769 12.62 -27.79 -18.61
N TYR A 770 11.31 -27.93 -18.81
CA TYR A 770 10.55 -29.08 -18.33
C TYR A 770 10.37 -30.12 -19.45
N SER A 771 10.58 -31.39 -19.13
CA SER A 771 10.48 -32.50 -20.09
C SER A 771 9.89 -33.76 -19.45
N SER A 772 9.50 -34.74 -20.28
CA SER A 772 8.98 -36.04 -19.82
C SER A 772 10.06 -37.11 -19.63
N SER A 773 11.34 -36.78 -19.81
CA SER A 773 12.45 -37.72 -19.61
C SER A 773 13.81 -37.04 -19.55
N GLU A 774 14.70 -37.56 -18.72
CA GLU A 774 16.09 -37.10 -18.54
C GLU A 774 16.89 -36.90 -19.85
N ASP A 775 16.72 -37.81 -20.81
CA ASP A 775 17.53 -37.84 -22.05
C ASP A 775 16.90 -37.05 -23.21
N LYS A 776 15.66 -36.53 -23.08
CA LYS A 776 14.93 -35.87 -24.17
C LYS A 776 14.81 -34.36 -23.99
N ILE A 777 15.92 -33.67 -23.79
CA ILE A 777 15.95 -32.21 -24.01
C ILE A 777 15.53 -31.89 -25.48
N PHE A 778 15.67 -32.86 -26.40
CA PHE A 778 15.31 -32.74 -27.82
C PHE A 778 14.49 -33.92 -28.38
N GLU A 779 13.22 -33.66 -28.73
CA GLU A 779 12.59 -34.28 -29.91
C GLU A 779 12.18 -33.17 -30.90
N GLY A 780 13.16 -32.40 -31.37
CA GLY A 780 13.05 -31.43 -32.47
C GLY A 780 12.42 -30.09 -32.08
N LYS A 781 12.73 -29.04 -32.85
CA LYS A 781 12.20 -27.66 -32.73
C LYS A 781 10.65 -27.53 -32.80
N ASN A 782 9.90 -28.64 -32.76
CA ASN A 782 8.47 -28.73 -33.01
C ASN A 782 7.68 -29.46 -31.91
N LYS A 783 8.17 -29.49 -30.65
CA LYS A 783 7.36 -29.90 -29.51
C LYS A 783 7.46 -28.87 -28.38
N ASN A 784 6.30 -28.49 -27.84
CA ASN A 784 6.14 -27.49 -26.80
C ASN A 784 6.74 -28.02 -25.49
N ASN A 785 7.94 -27.59 -25.15
CA ASN A 785 8.54 -27.83 -23.84
C ASN A 785 8.44 -26.52 -23.06
N ASN A 786 7.76 -26.55 -21.92
CA ASN A 786 7.63 -25.37 -21.09
C ASN A 786 9.00 -25.00 -20.53
N TRP A 787 9.31 -23.71 -20.53
CA TRP A 787 10.55 -23.19 -19.97
C TRP A 787 10.32 -21.84 -19.29
N SER A 788 11.23 -21.48 -18.38
CA SER A 788 11.22 -20.20 -17.68
C SER A 788 12.64 -19.70 -17.42
N ILE A 789 12.84 -18.38 -17.50
CA ILE A 789 14.08 -17.71 -17.10
C ILE A 789 13.80 -16.91 -15.84
N ALA A 790 14.34 -17.34 -14.71
CA ALA A 790 14.29 -16.62 -13.45
C ALA A 790 15.52 -15.72 -13.28
N VAL A 791 15.34 -14.59 -12.61
CA VAL A 791 16.42 -13.67 -12.23
C VAL A 791 16.65 -13.81 -10.72
N LEU A 792 17.88 -14.08 -10.33
CA LEU A 792 18.31 -14.18 -8.94
C LEU A 792 19.01 -12.89 -8.51
N GLY A 793 18.59 -12.36 -7.37
CA GLY A 793 19.29 -11.31 -6.63
C GLY A 793 20.09 -11.89 -5.47
N GLU A 794 20.79 -11.02 -4.73
CA GLU A 794 21.67 -11.40 -3.61
C GLU A 794 20.96 -12.18 -2.49
N ASN A 795 19.63 -12.04 -2.37
CA ASN A 795 18.79 -12.65 -1.33
C ASN A 795 17.80 -13.73 -1.86
N GLY A 796 17.94 -14.18 -3.11
CA GLY A 796 17.08 -15.22 -3.72
C GLY A 796 16.42 -14.80 -5.04
N PRO A 797 15.45 -15.60 -5.55
CA PRO A 797 14.78 -15.29 -6.83
C PRO A 797 13.95 -14.02 -6.73
N LEU A 798 14.25 -13.06 -7.61
CA LEU A 798 13.54 -11.78 -7.71
C LEU A 798 12.25 -11.91 -8.54
N GLY A 799 12.18 -12.89 -9.43
CA GLY A 799 11.04 -13.14 -10.30
C GLY A 799 11.47 -13.77 -11.62
N PHE A 800 10.53 -13.90 -12.56
CA PHE A 800 10.80 -14.45 -13.89
C PHE A 800 10.96 -13.33 -14.91
N LEU A 801 12.06 -13.35 -15.66
CA LEU A 801 12.27 -12.45 -16.80
C LEU A 801 11.25 -12.75 -17.91
N THR A 802 11.07 -14.04 -18.21
CA THR A 802 10.14 -14.52 -19.24
C THR A 802 9.96 -16.05 -19.13
N TYR A 803 8.90 -16.57 -19.73
CA TYR A 803 8.56 -17.99 -19.78
C TYR A 803 7.78 -18.30 -21.07
N GLY A 804 7.79 -19.55 -21.54
CA GLY A 804 7.15 -19.92 -22.79
C GLY A 804 7.02 -21.41 -23.06
N GLU A 805 6.30 -21.74 -24.14
CA GLU A 805 6.06 -23.11 -24.62
C GLU A 805 6.97 -23.52 -25.79
N ALA A 806 7.44 -22.55 -26.60
CA ALA A 806 8.27 -22.78 -27.79
C ALA A 806 9.74 -22.45 -27.49
N TRP A 807 10.68 -23.26 -27.98
CA TRP A 807 12.11 -23.11 -27.65
C TRP A 807 12.69 -21.77 -28.14
N LEU A 808 12.82 -20.78 -27.23
CA LEU A 808 13.62 -19.54 -27.26
C LEU A 808 13.69 -18.69 -28.56
N ASP A 809 13.04 -19.11 -29.65
CA ASP A 809 13.06 -18.51 -30.98
C ASP A 809 11.82 -17.60 -31.22
N ASP A 810 10.74 -17.77 -30.43
CA ASP A 810 9.53 -16.93 -30.43
C ASP A 810 9.00 -16.81 -28.98
N ILE A 811 9.26 -15.68 -28.32
CA ILE A 811 8.56 -15.32 -27.08
C ILE A 811 7.22 -14.71 -27.51
N ASN A 812 6.12 -15.00 -26.79
CA ASN A 812 4.78 -14.55 -27.18
C ASN A 812 4.75 -13.05 -27.57
N ASP A 813 3.91 -12.70 -28.55
CA ASP A 813 3.69 -11.34 -29.06
C ASP A 813 4.86 -10.68 -29.83
N GLY A 814 5.74 -11.47 -30.45
CA GLY A 814 6.74 -10.96 -31.41
C GLY A 814 7.98 -10.32 -30.79
N THR A 815 8.21 -10.55 -29.50
CA THR A 815 9.45 -10.16 -28.80
C THR A 815 10.48 -11.29 -28.87
N ILE A 816 11.77 -10.95 -28.99
CA ILE A 816 12.86 -11.96 -29.01
C ILE A 816 13.69 -11.91 -27.71
N LEU A 817 14.41 -12.99 -27.38
CA LEU A 817 15.23 -13.07 -26.14
C LEU A 817 16.22 -11.92 -26.00
N ARG A 818 16.71 -11.38 -27.13
CA ARG A 818 17.59 -10.21 -27.16
C ARG A 818 16.90 -8.97 -26.58
N ASP A 819 15.63 -8.76 -26.88
CA ASP A 819 14.87 -7.61 -26.38
C ASP A 819 14.66 -7.75 -24.88
N LYS A 820 14.33 -8.95 -24.39
CA LYS A 820 14.19 -9.22 -22.95
C LYS A 820 15.50 -9.07 -22.17
N LEU A 821 16.63 -9.46 -22.74
CA LEU A 821 17.93 -9.21 -22.12
C LEU A 821 18.37 -7.74 -22.21
N THR A 822 17.92 -7.00 -23.24
CA THR A 822 18.15 -5.56 -23.36
C THR A 822 17.31 -4.80 -22.32
N GLU A 823 16.03 -5.16 -22.19
CA GLU A 823 15.14 -4.69 -21.13
C GLU A 823 15.75 -4.98 -19.75
N LEU A 824 16.23 -6.22 -19.51
CA LEU A 824 16.86 -6.56 -18.23
C LEU A 824 18.15 -5.76 -17.98
N GLN A 825 19.00 -5.55 -18.99
CA GLN A 825 20.20 -4.70 -18.86
C GLN A 825 19.83 -3.26 -18.49
N THR A 826 18.78 -2.73 -19.11
CA THR A 826 18.20 -1.43 -18.74
C THR A 826 17.73 -1.46 -17.29
N TRP A 827 16.97 -2.47 -16.87
CA TRP A 827 16.49 -2.60 -15.49
C TRP A 827 17.60 -2.80 -14.46
N ILE A 828 18.70 -3.48 -14.81
CA ILE A 828 19.89 -3.62 -13.97
C ILE A 828 20.55 -2.24 -13.80
N THR A 829 20.72 -1.50 -14.89
CA THR A 829 21.32 -0.17 -14.88
C THR A 829 20.48 0.83 -14.08
N GLU A 830 19.15 0.71 -14.15
CA GLU A 830 18.18 1.54 -13.44
C GLU A 830 17.87 1.06 -12.02
N GLY A 831 18.39 -0.10 -11.59
CA GLY A 831 18.08 -0.70 -10.29
C GLY A 831 16.59 -1.09 -10.13
N SER A 832 15.87 -1.26 -11.23
CA SER A 832 14.41 -1.42 -11.29
C SER A 832 13.96 -2.87 -11.57
N ILE A 833 14.89 -3.83 -11.51
CA ILE A 833 14.67 -5.25 -11.86
C ILE A 833 13.39 -5.80 -11.22
N SER A 834 13.22 -5.66 -9.90
CA SER A 834 12.09 -6.26 -9.16
C SER A 834 10.71 -5.70 -9.53
N LYS A 835 10.64 -4.54 -10.19
CA LYS A 835 9.37 -3.92 -10.64
C LYS A 835 8.84 -4.49 -11.96
N HIS A 836 9.70 -5.18 -12.72
CA HIS A 836 9.40 -5.57 -14.11
C HIS A 836 9.38 -7.09 -14.33
N LEU A 837 9.77 -7.89 -13.33
CA LEU A 837 9.74 -9.35 -13.44
C LEU A 837 8.33 -9.90 -13.18
N TYR A 838 7.99 -10.97 -13.89
CA TYR A 838 6.78 -11.73 -13.62
C TYR A 838 6.88 -12.42 -12.26
N THR A 839 5.77 -12.41 -11.51
CA THR A 839 5.74 -13.04 -10.19
C THR A 839 5.57 -14.55 -10.29
N GLN A 840 5.82 -15.26 -9.18
CA GLN A 840 5.52 -16.69 -9.08
C GLN A 840 4.02 -16.99 -9.29
N GLN A 841 3.13 -16.06 -8.92
CA GLN A 841 1.70 -16.22 -9.15
C GLN A 841 1.37 -16.14 -10.65
N ASP A 842 2.01 -15.23 -11.39
CA ASP A 842 1.83 -15.10 -12.85
C ASP A 842 2.30 -16.36 -13.58
N TYR A 843 3.47 -16.87 -13.20
CA TYR A 843 3.99 -18.15 -13.73
C TYR A 843 3.07 -19.34 -13.40
N ASN A 844 2.52 -19.40 -12.19
CA ASN A 844 1.59 -20.45 -11.79
C ASN A 844 0.25 -20.35 -12.56
N ARG A 845 -0.27 -19.15 -12.80
CA ARG A 845 -1.45 -18.91 -13.65
C ARG A 845 -1.18 -19.34 -15.09
N PHE A 846 -0.01 -19.01 -15.63
CA PHE A 846 0.42 -19.49 -16.94
C PHE A 846 0.41 -21.03 -17.00
N ASN A 847 1.11 -21.70 -16.09
CA ASN A 847 1.12 -23.17 -16.01
C ASN A 847 -0.28 -23.81 -15.83
N ALA A 848 -1.19 -23.15 -15.10
CA ALA A 848 -2.57 -23.60 -14.98
C ALA A 848 -3.34 -23.48 -16.31
N SER A 849 -3.15 -22.38 -17.03
CA SER A 849 -3.77 -22.16 -18.35
C SER A 849 -3.33 -23.19 -19.40
N LEU A 850 -2.11 -23.71 -19.27
CA LEU A 850 -1.59 -24.78 -20.13
C LEU A 850 -2.28 -26.13 -19.87
N LYS A 851 -2.66 -26.41 -18.62
CA LYS A 851 -3.40 -27.63 -18.25
C LYS A 851 -4.84 -27.60 -18.75
N GLU A 852 -5.45 -26.42 -18.87
CA GLU A 852 -6.80 -26.24 -19.43
C GLU A 852 -6.83 -26.27 -20.96
N LYS A 853 -5.72 -25.92 -21.63
CA LYS A 853 -5.59 -25.98 -23.10
C LYS A 853 -5.31 -27.38 -23.67
N ALA A 854 -5.11 -28.40 -22.83
CA ALA A 854 -4.95 -29.78 -23.30
C ALA A 854 -6.31 -30.32 -23.82
N PRO A 855 -6.46 -30.63 -25.12
CA PRO A 855 -7.74 -31.08 -25.65
C PRO A 855 -8.15 -32.44 -25.06
N GLU A 856 -9.45 -32.59 -24.80
CA GLU A 856 -10.15 -33.87 -24.69
C GLU A 856 -9.74 -34.78 -25.86
N ASN A 857 -8.79 -35.69 -25.62
CA ASN A 857 -8.47 -36.77 -26.55
C ASN A 857 -8.06 -38.03 -25.80
N LEU A 858 -8.88 -38.44 -24.83
CA LEU A 858 -8.91 -39.81 -24.30
C LEU A 858 -10.35 -40.25 -23.94
N GLN A 859 -11.29 -40.01 -24.86
CA GLN A 859 -12.53 -40.80 -24.95
C GLN A 859 -12.65 -41.46 -26.33
N GLU A 860 -11.65 -42.27 -26.72
CA GLU A 860 -11.86 -43.40 -27.63
C GLU A 860 -10.62 -44.32 -27.63
N THR A 861 -10.45 -45.07 -26.54
CA THR A 861 -9.73 -46.37 -26.58
C THR A 861 -10.12 -47.27 -25.40
N VAL A 862 -11.42 -47.30 -25.07
CA VAL A 862 -12.00 -48.45 -24.35
C VAL A 862 -12.37 -49.51 -25.37
N THR A 863 -11.38 -50.12 -26.06
CA THR A 863 -11.61 -51.33 -26.88
C THR A 863 -10.31 -52.07 -27.28
N SER A 864 -9.23 -52.02 -26.50
CA SER A 864 -8.07 -52.85 -26.84
C SER A 864 -7.09 -53.08 -25.69
N ASN A 865 -7.55 -53.44 -24.49
CA ASN A 865 -6.68 -54.13 -23.51
C ASN A 865 -7.43 -54.96 -22.45
N SER A 866 -8.67 -55.38 -22.72
CA SER A 866 -9.43 -56.32 -21.90
C SER A 866 -9.23 -57.80 -22.26
N GLU A 867 -8.31 -58.12 -23.18
CA GLU A 867 -7.97 -59.50 -23.56
C GLU A 867 -6.51 -59.87 -23.31
N GLN A 868 -5.92 -59.48 -22.18
CA GLN A 868 -4.68 -60.15 -21.77
C GLN A 868 -4.38 -60.15 -20.27
N GLN A 869 -5.40 -60.25 -19.40
CA GLN A 869 -5.15 -60.63 -17.99
C GLN A 869 -6.37 -61.32 -17.35
N LYS A 870 -6.82 -62.42 -17.97
CA LYS A 870 -7.49 -63.51 -17.26
C LYS A 870 -6.51 -64.66 -17.08
N ARG A 871 -5.83 -64.73 -15.94
CA ARG A 871 -5.41 -65.99 -15.30
C ARG A 871 -4.94 -65.76 -13.87
N ARG A 872 -5.75 -66.29 -12.94
CA ARG A 872 -5.49 -66.56 -11.50
C ARG A 872 -5.43 -65.32 -10.60
N GLY A 873 -6.22 -65.18 -9.56
CA GLY A 873 -7.23 -66.04 -8.93
C GLY A 873 -7.79 -65.27 -7.73
N HIS A 874 -9.09 -65.44 -7.50
CA HIS A 874 -9.90 -64.90 -6.41
C HIS A 874 -9.27 -65.18 -5.02
N ILE A 875 -9.58 -64.44 -3.95
CA ILE A 875 -10.84 -64.58 -3.18
C ILE A 875 -11.01 -63.42 -2.16
N ASN A 876 -12.23 -62.84 -2.20
CA ASN A 876 -13.11 -62.23 -1.18
C ASN A 876 -12.55 -61.24 -0.14
N ALA A 877 -13.01 -59.98 -0.01
CA ALA A 877 -14.37 -59.41 0.09
C ALA A 877 -15.00 -59.43 1.51
N ARG A 878 -15.55 -58.25 1.86
CA ARG A 878 -16.61 -57.94 2.87
C ARG A 878 -16.16 -57.86 4.35
N VAL A 879 -16.58 -56.88 5.17
CA VAL A 879 -17.75 -55.97 5.10
C VAL A 879 -17.71 -54.90 6.22
N LEU A 880 -18.20 -53.69 5.87
CA LEU A 880 -18.96 -52.66 6.64
C LEU A 880 -18.42 -52.08 7.96
N TYR A 881 -18.26 -50.76 8.02
CA TYR A 881 -19.28 -49.82 8.57
C TYR A 881 -18.87 -48.35 8.29
N SER A 882 -19.69 -47.61 7.54
CA SER A 882 -19.93 -46.16 7.73
C SER A 882 -21.12 -46.04 8.70
N PRO A 883 -21.39 -44.95 9.48
CA PRO A 883 -21.57 -43.59 8.93
C PRO A 883 -21.36 -42.36 9.88
N LYS A 884 -21.46 -41.15 9.26
CA LYS A 884 -21.85 -39.82 9.81
C LYS A 884 -20.74 -38.95 10.43
N LEU A 885 -20.63 -37.63 10.22
CA LEU A 885 -21.22 -36.62 9.30
C LEU A 885 -20.60 -35.24 9.68
N LYS A 886 -20.49 -34.34 8.68
CA LYS A 886 -20.47 -32.84 8.74
C LYS A 886 -19.20 -32.19 9.31
N VAL A 887 -18.40 -31.42 8.56
CA VAL A 887 -18.64 -30.24 7.70
C VAL A 887 -19.22 -29.03 8.47
N ALA A 888 -18.29 -28.09 8.70
CA ALA A 888 -18.37 -26.65 9.04
C ALA A 888 -18.88 -26.24 10.45
N PRO A 889 -18.50 -25.05 11.01
CA PRO A 889 -17.74 -23.93 10.41
C PRO A 889 -16.65 -23.28 11.32
N HIS A 890 -15.88 -22.37 10.73
CA HIS A 890 -15.05 -21.35 11.37
C HIS A 890 -15.88 -20.42 12.28
N PRO A 891 -15.34 -19.92 13.40
CA PRO A 891 -15.93 -18.80 14.11
C PRO A 891 -15.29 -17.47 13.63
N TYR A 892 -15.95 -16.83 12.65
CA TYR A 892 -16.03 -15.37 12.62
C TYR A 892 -17.10 -14.95 13.63
N GLN A 893 -16.78 -14.06 14.56
CA GLN A 893 -17.76 -13.43 15.42
C GLN A 893 -18.39 -12.23 14.71
N LYS A 894 -19.72 -12.21 14.77
CA LYS A 894 -20.66 -11.24 14.23
C LYS A 894 -20.30 -9.79 14.59
N LEU A 895 -20.18 -8.95 13.56
CA LEU A 895 -20.58 -7.56 13.62
C LEU A 895 -22.11 -7.50 13.83
N VAL A 896 -22.52 -6.75 14.83
CA VAL A 896 -23.91 -6.36 15.08
C VAL A 896 -24.10 -5.01 14.37
N PRO A 897 -25.24 -4.76 13.69
CA PRO A 897 -25.44 -3.50 12.97
C PRO A 897 -25.45 -2.29 13.91
N LEU A 898 -24.83 -1.20 13.45
CA LEU A 898 -24.77 0.11 14.09
C LEU A 898 -26.16 0.77 14.03
N ASN A 899 -27.04 0.39 14.95
CA ASN A 899 -28.28 1.12 15.24
C ASN A 899 -28.62 0.94 16.72
N ALA A 900 -27.78 1.51 17.59
CA ALA A 900 -28.10 1.78 18.99
C ALA A 900 -26.99 2.62 19.65
N LEU A 901 -27.01 3.94 19.44
CA LEU A 901 -26.38 4.86 20.39
C LEU A 901 -27.33 6.02 20.71
N LEU A 902 -27.20 6.48 21.96
CA LEU A 902 -27.72 7.71 22.60
C LEU A 902 -28.99 7.56 23.48
N PRO A 903 -29.17 8.42 24.52
CA PRO A 903 -28.61 8.20 25.87
C PRO A 903 -29.67 8.38 26.97
N VAL A 904 -29.58 7.71 28.13
CA VAL A 904 -30.40 8.10 29.29
C VAL A 904 -29.63 8.07 30.61
N VAL A 905 -29.66 9.24 31.23
CA VAL A 905 -29.13 9.67 32.51
C VAL A 905 -29.98 9.17 33.70
N LEU A 906 -29.32 8.98 34.86
CA LEU A 906 -29.83 8.91 36.26
C LEU A 906 -30.59 7.64 36.73
N LEU A 907 -30.01 6.93 37.72
CA LEU A 907 -30.43 6.92 39.15
C LEU A 907 -29.68 5.83 39.97
N TYR A 908 -28.99 6.25 41.03
CA TYR A 908 -28.64 5.43 42.21
C TYR A 908 -29.91 4.82 42.85
N PRO A 909 -29.89 3.64 43.54
CA PRO A 909 -29.38 3.60 44.92
C PRO A 909 -28.81 2.28 45.49
N LEU A 910 -27.86 2.46 46.42
CA LEU A 910 -27.74 1.86 47.78
C LEU A 910 -27.63 0.34 48.04
N SER A 911 -26.63 0.05 48.89
CA SER A 911 -26.50 -1.06 49.89
C SER A 911 -26.15 -2.43 49.30
N THR A 912 -25.14 -3.16 49.79
CA THR A 912 -24.50 -3.27 51.12
C THR A 912 -23.07 -3.73 50.99
#